data_AF-A0A939DBH8-F1
#
_entry.id   AF-A0A939DBH8-F1
#
_cell.length_a   1.000
_cell.length_b   1.000
_cell.length_c   1.000
_cell.angle_alpha   90.00
_cell.angle_beta   90.00
_cell.angle_gamma   90.00
#
_symmetry.space_group_name_H-M   'P 1'
#
loop_
_entity.id
_entity.type
_entity.pdbx_description
1 polymer ?
#
loop_
_entity_poly.entity_id
_entity_poly.type
_entity_poly.pdbx_seq_one_letter_code
_entity_poly.pdbx_strand_id
1 'polypeptide(L)'
;MRLILKPQSRDGLDDIVIDNGLFAVGRAEEPFASYAPAVTEHLSRRHARIFIENGGAYIADLGSRNGTRLNDKQVEFRPMRLFPGDTLCFANQLAYRVDILDQEQHAANEAPAPVLELLPRAGEPALEPIVVTGFPFLVGKHEQAFQTGGGEAARQLDFLSRRHAHIFSRGGQLYLEDLGSTNGTTLNGERLDEHARPLASGDLLGFGGDHFQYTVRLRERAAGESGDDSAGAGPAAEGNTRFISAADSFLDIFCVELDDRAEAGAASAEPAAPSGAVADHRRAGPIRRARLLLGEFREALAGAPTHTRRGRFALPFLLALALAGGIAYHYLQPEEAEIRQLLDSGQAGLAARRANEALARAPDSESLSILASRALLRHLVPDWQQRLSQQDYAGARQLVHGAAPLASHSPRNDSLLDLLEWITQLQQFVDRRGGLGAPVGLYDDGDRLEQLLEWWDRDRVAHRSAMGMIAEQVATFEPMNREVFSQLRSLRNDRSVYLAAGDKLKQRVEAALASGDAASLRDELADFERQYPRLGGIDTLRADLEQYLAVEAAVNDGELVRAAGLVERSAFSTPPFQRQVEALQSRTLPSADILAAYATAASDWRDGELERALDQLEWLRNQPGGDFAARQLQAKRQLISDYATLQTYRGGSEYGDRLVRFYSRLDPDRDRHFVAALSRDFRAHRGAARQRADEAWQNADRAWRDYRERGGIRGLLRLEESVSDEFEQKSVLLRDAFSSAATGRQVYRLLSVRETAGQTSLYADIVAELNLQRRSLEQLSMVLPPALLDAKLALLPVSNGAQQTAAPERNP
;
A
#
# COMPACT_ATOMS: atom_id res chain seq x y z
N MET A 1 -3.12 45.45 -1.90
CA MET A 1 -4.16 45.08 -0.93
C MET A 1 -3.50 44.86 0.42
N ARG A 2 -3.92 45.54 1.48
CA ARG A 2 -3.36 45.42 2.84
C ARG A 2 -4.37 44.71 3.73
N LEU A 3 -3.96 43.63 4.39
CA LEU A 3 -4.79 42.84 5.29
C LEU A 3 -4.41 43.14 6.74
N ILE A 4 -5.39 43.45 7.59
CA ILE A 4 -5.17 43.77 9.01
C ILE A 4 -5.99 42.81 9.85
N LEU A 5 -5.36 42.16 10.83
CA LEU A 5 -6.03 41.30 11.81
C LEU A 5 -6.11 42.06 13.14
N LYS A 6 -7.31 42.49 13.52
CA LYS A 6 -7.58 43.24 14.76
C LYS A 6 -8.04 42.32 15.88
N PRO A 7 -7.36 42.22 17.02
CA PRO A 7 -7.72 41.27 18.07
C PRO A 7 -9.11 41.55 18.64
N GLN A 8 -9.92 40.51 18.84
CA GLN A 8 -11.30 40.63 19.33
C GLN A 8 -11.46 40.36 20.83
N SER A 9 -10.56 39.61 21.46
CA SER A 9 -10.70 39.26 22.87
C SER A 9 -9.37 38.86 23.50
N ARG A 10 -8.61 39.84 23.98
CA ARG A 10 -7.60 39.76 25.07
C ARG A 10 -6.87 41.11 25.17
N ASP A 11 -6.68 41.61 26.38
CA ASP A 11 -5.79 42.75 26.63
C ASP A 11 -4.34 42.33 26.33
N GLY A 12 -3.62 43.13 25.55
CA GLY A 12 -2.20 42.90 25.21
C GLY A 12 -1.91 42.19 23.88
N LEU A 13 -2.91 42.04 22.99
CA LEU A 13 -2.68 41.68 21.59
C LEU A 13 -2.68 42.95 20.73
N ASP A 14 -1.74 43.03 19.80
CA ASP A 14 -1.63 44.12 18.82
C ASP A 14 -2.31 43.75 17.49
N ASP A 15 -2.66 44.78 16.71
CA ASP A 15 -3.11 44.61 15.32
C ASP A 15 -1.98 43.99 14.48
N ILE A 16 -2.28 42.90 13.76
CA ILE A 16 -1.32 42.27 12.85
C ILE A 16 -1.55 42.83 11.45
N VAL A 17 -0.57 43.55 10.93
CA VAL A 17 -0.61 44.12 9.58
C VAL A 17 0.14 43.19 8.62
N ILE A 18 -0.55 42.73 7.59
CA ILE A 18 -0.06 41.81 6.56
C ILE A 18 -0.03 42.57 5.23
N ASP A 19 1.19 42.97 4.86
CA ASP A 19 1.47 43.77 3.66
C ASP A 19 2.12 42.95 2.53
N ASN A 20 2.63 41.77 2.87
CA ASN A 20 3.40 40.91 1.98
C ASN A 20 2.51 39.77 1.46
N GLY A 21 2.85 39.21 0.30
CA GLY A 21 2.09 38.14 -0.35
C GLY A 21 1.95 36.84 0.45
N LEU A 22 2.76 36.60 1.49
CA LEU A 22 2.71 35.43 2.36
C LEU A 22 3.05 35.79 3.82
N PHE A 23 2.26 35.28 4.77
CA PHE A 23 2.39 35.49 6.20
C PHE A 23 2.23 34.15 6.95
N ALA A 24 3.22 33.81 7.78
CA ALA A 24 3.25 32.59 8.56
C ALA A 24 2.63 32.79 9.94
N VAL A 25 1.75 31.87 10.35
CA VAL A 25 1.12 31.86 11.67
C VAL A 25 1.67 30.67 12.45
N GLY A 26 2.32 30.95 13.58
CA GLY A 26 2.93 29.91 14.40
C GLY A 26 3.54 30.48 15.67
N ARG A 27 3.68 29.68 16.73
CA ARG A 27 4.20 30.16 18.03
C ARG A 27 5.65 30.65 18.00
N ALA A 28 6.41 30.30 16.96
CA ALA A 28 7.79 30.73 16.77
C ALA A 28 7.93 31.86 15.72
N GLU A 29 6.81 32.29 15.14
CA GLU A 29 6.77 33.33 14.10
C GLU A 29 6.32 34.67 14.71
N GLU A 30 6.92 35.77 14.29
CA GLU A 30 6.47 37.11 14.69
C GLU A 30 5.09 37.45 14.07
N PRO A 31 4.17 38.12 14.80
CA PRO A 31 4.33 38.70 16.13
C PRO A 31 4.06 37.72 17.29
N PHE A 32 3.61 36.49 17.03
CA PHE A 32 3.22 35.53 18.06
C PHE A 32 4.39 35.08 18.95
N ALA A 33 5.60 35.01 18.40
CA ALA A 33 6.81 34.72 19.16
C ALA A 33 7.07 35.74 20.29
N SER A 34 6.64 37.00 20.10
CA SER A 34 6.80 38.07 21.09
C SER A 34 5.75 38.05 22.21
N TYR A 35 4.66 37.30 22.05
CA TYR A 35 3.61 37.20 23.07
C TYR A 35 4.03 36.29 24.22
N ALA A 36 3.47 36.53 25.41
CA ALA A 36 3.76 35.72 26.60
C ALA A 36 3.47 34.22 26.33
N PRO A 37 4.31 33.28 26.82
CA PRO A 37 4.15 31.86 26.53
C PRO A 37 2.76 31.29 26.86
N ALA A 38 2.09 31.80 27.90
CA ALA A 38 0.74 31.39 28.27
C ALA A 38 -0.32 31.75 27.19
N VAL A 39 -0.05 32.74 26.34
CA VAL A 39 -0.94 33.19 25.27
C VAL A 39 -0.78 32.31 24.03
N THR A 40 0.45 31.83 23.74
CA THR A 40 0.79 31.05 22.54
C THR A 40 1.04 29.57 22.80
N GLU A 41 0.88 29.10 24.04
CA GLU A 41 1.05 27.69 24.44
C GLU A 41 0.27 26.71 23.56
N HIS A 42 -0.95 27.12 23.15
CA HIS A 42 -1.84 26.31 22.34
C HIS A 42 -1.62 26.51 20.83
N LEU A 43 -0.79 27.49 20.43
CA LEU A 43 -0.47 27.75 19.04
C LEU A 43 0.61 26.76 18.58
N SER A 44 0.37 26.10 17.45
CA SER A 44 1.34 25.16 16.88
C SER A 44 2.58 25.91 16.37
N ARG A 45 3.74 25.25 16.28
CA ARG A 45 4.96 25.87 15.70
C ARG A 45 4.71 26.34 14.27
N ARG A 46 4.13 25.46 13.46
CA ARG A 46 3.53 25.77 12.16
C ARG A 46 2.03 25.59 12.31
N HIS A 47 1.27 26.67 12.33
CA HIS A 47 -0.17 26.62 12.60
C HIS A 47 -0.98 26.84 11.32
N ALA A 48 -0.80 28.00 10.69
CA ALA A 48 -1.51 28.36 9.47
C ALA A 48 -0.65 29.27 8.58
N ARG A 49 -1.09 29.50 7.35
CA ARG A 49 -0.53 30.52 6.46
C ARG A 49 -1.63 31.39 5.88
N ILE A 50 -1.34 32.67 5.81
CA ILE A 50 -2.18 33.67 5.14
C ILE A 50 -1.41 34.16 3.92
N PHE A 51 -2.05 34.31 2.77
CA PHE A 51 -1.41 34.79 1.56
C PHE A 51 -2.35 35.65 0.72
N ILE A 52 -1.78 36.53 -0.10
CA ILE A 52 -2.50 37.46 -0.95
C ILE A 52 -2.13 37.16 -2.41
N GLU A 53 -3.12 36.78 -3.21
CA GLU A 53 -2.94 36.37 -4.59
C GLU A 53 -4.15 36.79 -5.46
N ASN A 54 -3.89 37.23 -6.70
CA ASN A 54 -4.93 37.65 -7.66
C ASN A 54 -5.94 38.68 -7.07
N GLY A 55 -5.46 39.58 -6.21
CA GLY A 55 -6.32 40.57 -5.54
C GLY A 55 -7.26 40.01 -4.47
N GLY A 56 -7.00 38.81 -3.95
CA GLY A 56 -7.72 38.21 -2.81
C GLY A 56 -6.77 37.71 -1.73
N ALA A 57 -7.21 37.73 -0.47
CA ALA A 57 -6.50 37.12 0.65
C ALA A 57 -7.07 35.73 0.91
N TYR A 58 -6.20 34.80 1.30
CA TYR A 58 -6.56 33.41 1.60
C TYR A 58 -5.86 32.95 2.87
N ILE A 59 -6.44 31.96 3.54
CA ILE A 59 -5.85 31.30 4.71
C ILE A 59 -5.89 29.78 4.56
N ALA A 60 -4.81 29.10 4.93
CA ALA A 60 -4.73 27.64 4.97
C ALA A 60 -4.20 27.16 6.32
N ASP A 61 -4.86 26.18 6.94
CA ASP A 61 -4.34 25.49 8.13
C ASP A 61 -3.30 24.43 7.71
N LEU A 62 -2.19 24.35 8.45
CA LEU A 62 -1.07 23.46 8.12
C LEU A 62 -1.09 22.14 8.91
N GLY A 63 -2.29 21.68 9.31
CA GLY A 63 -2.45 20.50 10.16
C GLY A 63 -2.19 20.81 11.63
N SER A 64 -2.64 21.99 12.07
CA SER A 64 -2.40 22.45 13.43
C SER A 64 -3.10 21.59 14.47
N ARG A 65 -2.46 21.43 15.65
CA ARG A 65 -2.98 20.56 16.71
C ARG A 65 -4.33 21.02 17.27
N ASN A 66 -4.54 22.33 17.34
CA ASN A 66 -5.71 22.95 17.96
C ASN A 66 -6.65 23.65 16.96
N GLY A 67 -6.32 23.58 15.67
CA GLY A 67 -7.13 24.08 14.55
C GLY A 67 -7.12 25.61 14.38
N THR A 68 -7.41 26.02 13.14
CA THR A 68 -7.74 27.40 12.74
C THR A 68 -9.24 27.49 12.42
N ARG A 69 -9.90 28.60 12.78
CA ARG A 69 -11.31 28.87 12.44
C ARG A 69 -11.47 30.20 11.72
N LEU A 70 -12.37 30.25 10.75
CA LEU A 70 -12.81 31.43 10.03
C LEU A 70 -14.34 31.55 10.19
N ASN A 71 -14.81 32.65 10.79
CA ASN A 71 -16.21 32.89 11.15
C ASN A 71 -16.84 31.70 11.89
N ASP A 72 -16.15 31.23 12.94
CA ASP A 72 -16.51 30.06 13.76
C ASP A 72 -16.54 28.70 13.04
N LYS A 73 -16.24 28.66 11.73
CA LYS A 73 -16.09 27.42 10.95
C LYS A 73 -14.63 27.00 10.89
N GLN A 74 -14.37 25.70 10.99
CA GLN A 74 -13.01 25.19 10.93
C GLN A 74 -12.41 25.37 9.53
N VAL A 75 -11.21 25.95 9.47
CA VAL A 75 -10.42 26.02 8.23
C VAL A 75 -9.75 24.65 8.09
N GLU A 76 -10.18 23.89 7.08
CA GLU A 76 -9.59 22.61 6.71
C GLU A 76 -8.29 22.81 5.90
N PHE A 77 -7.72 21.74 5.34
CA PHE A 77 -6.47 21.79 4.56
C PHE A 77 -6.57 22.61 3.25
N ARG A 78 -7.77 23.06 2.87
CA ARG A 78 -8.02 23.84 1.65
C ARG A 78 -7.89 25.34 1.96
N PRO A 79 -7.14 26.13 1.17
CA PRO A 79 -7.12 27.57 1.33
C PRO A 79 -8.51 28.20 1.21
N MET A 80 -8.91 28.97 2.23
CA MET A 80 -10.17 29.70 2.28
C MET A 80 -9.95 31.17 2.01
N ARG A 81 -10.74 31.76 1.10
CA ARG A 81 -10.69 33.20 0.84
C ARG A 81 -11.21 33.99 2.04
N LEU A 82 -10.47 35.04 2.41
CA LEU A 82 -10.80 35.99 3.46
C LEU A 82 -11.53 37.20 2.87
N PHE A 83 -12.55 37.66 3.58
CA PHE A 83 -13.31 38.86 3.27
C PHE A 83 -13.23 39.89 4.41
N PRO A 84 -13.44 41.18 4.13
CA PRO A 84 -13.48 42.20 5.17
C PRO A 84 -14.62 41.90 6.17
N GLY A 85 -14.32 42.04 7.46
CA GLY A 85 -15.24 41.76 8.56
C GLY A 85 -15.20 40.31 9.08
N ASP A 86 -14.50 39.40 8.40
CA ASP A 86 -14.35 38.02 8.84
C ASP A 86 -13.67 37.92 10.21
N THR A 87 -13.96 36.87 10.98
CA THR A 87 -13.30 36.61 12.27
C THR A 87 -12.43 35.35 12.18
N LEU A 88 -11.12 35.52 12.28
CA LEU A 88 -10.13 34.45 12.31
C LEU A 88 -9.77 34.09 13.74
N CYS A 89 -9.77 32.80 14.09
CA CYS A 89 -9.39 32.32 15.41
C CYS A 89 -8.35 31.20 15.32
N PHE A 90 -7.19 31.40 15.94
CA PHE A 90 -6.13 30.40 16.02
C PHE A 90 -6.13 29.70 17.37
N ALA A 91 -5.95 28.38 17.36
CA ALA A 91 -5.90 27.54 18.55
C ALA A 91 -7.09 27.74 19.52
N ASN A 92 -8.24 28.12 18.99
CA ASN A 92 -9.48 28.43 19.72
C ASN A 92 -9.38 29.56 20.76
N GLN A 93 -8.31 30.35 20.77
CA GLN A 93 -8.09 31.40 21.78
C GLN A 93 -7.65 32.75 21.20
N LEU A 94 -6.98 32.76 20.05
CA LEU A 94 -6.45 33.99 19.44
C LEU A 94 -7.37 34.44 18.32
N ALA A 95 -8.38 35.24 18.67
CA ALA A 95 -9.40 35.72 17.75
C ALA A 95 -9.08 37.12 17.22
N TYR A 96 -9.17 37.30 15.90
CA TYR A 96 -8.92 38.53 15.17
C TYR A 96 -10.05 38.81 14.17
N ARG A 97 -10.45 40.07 14.03
CA ARG A 97 -11.27 40.58 12.93
C ARG A 97 -10.37 40.91 11.75
N VAL A 98 -10.73 40.40 10.59
CA VAL A 98 -10.12 40.71 9.30
C VAL A 98 -10.65 42.05 8.81
N ASP A 99 -9.76 43.01 8.62
CA ASP A 99 -10.03 44.22 7.83
C ASP A 99 -9.15 44.17 6.57
N ILE A 100 -9.75 44.41 5.41
CA ILE A 100 -9.02 44.51 4.14
C ILE A 100 -9.15 45.93 3.65
N LEU A 101 -8.00 46.60 3.49
CA LEU A 101 -7.92 47.92 2.91
C LEU A 101 -7.41 47.78 1.47
N ASP A 102 -8.26 48.17 0.52
CA ASP A 102 -7.82 48.41 -0.85
C ASP A 102 -7.00 49.70 -0.87
N GLN A 103 -5.69 49.53 -0.74
CA GLN A 103 -4.76 50.63 -0.99
C GLN A 103 -4.37 50.63 -2.47
N GLU A 104 -4.88 51.59 -3.23
CA GLU A 104 -4.45 51.91 -4.60
C GLU A 104 -3.05 52.55 -4.68
N GLN A 105 -2.28 52.69 -3.57
CA GLN A 105 -1.12 53.59 -3.52
C GLN A 105 0.18 53.07 -2.89
N HIS A 106 0.38 51.76 -2.68
CA HIS A 106 1.67 51.23 -2.18
C HIS A 106 2.33 50.16 -3.09
N ALA A 107 2.35 50.39 -4.41
CA ALA A 107 3.15 49.59 -5.34
C ALA A 107 4.57 50.14 -5.58
N ALA A 108 5.09 51.02 -4.72
CA ALA A 108 6.28 51.82 -5.04
C ALA A 108 7.49 51.63 -4.11
N ASN A 109 7.50 50.65 -3.19
CA ASN A 109 8.66 50.50 -2.30
C ASN A 109 9.03 49.06 -1.87
N GLU A 110 8.62 48.04 -2.63
CA GLU A 110 9.21 46.71 -2.48
C GLU A 110 10.43 46.60 -3.39
N ALA A 111 11.60 46.32 -2.80
CA ALA A 111 12.81 46.06 -3.57
C ALA A 111 12.57 44.81 -4.45
N PRO A 112 12.91 44.84 -5.75
CA PRO A 112 12.70 43.71 -6.63
C PRO A 112 13.47 42.50 -6.12
N ALA A 113 12.80 41.34 -6.08
CA ALA A 113 13.44 40.09 -5.67
C ALA A 113 14.68 39.80 -6.55
N PRO A 114 15.79 39.33 -5.97
CA PRO A 114 16.99 39.02 -6.73
C PRO A 114 16.75 37.81 -7.65
N VAL A 115 17.49 37.73 -8.75
CA VAL A 115 17.54 36.55 -9.59
C VAL A 115 18.31 35.46 -8.84
N LEU A 116 17.70 34.28 -8.70
CA LEU A 116 18.30 33.11 -8.07
C LEU A 116 18.85 32.17 -9.13
N GLU A 117 20.15 31.92 -9.12
CA GLU A 117 20.80 30.89 -9.91
C GLU A 117 21.17 29.71 -8.99
N LEU A 118 20.62 28.52 -9.24
CA LEU A 118 20.97 27.26 -8.59
C LEU A 118 21.96 26.51 -9.50
N LEU A 119 23.22 26.46 -9.08
CA LEU A 119 24.31 25.84 -9.85
C LEU A 119 24.61 24.44 -9.31
N PRO A 120 24.62 23.37 -10.12
CA PRO A 120 24.96 22.03 -9.67
C PRO A 120 26.30 22.00 -8.94
N ARG A 121 26.38 21.25 -7.85
CA ARG A 121 27.64 21.05 -7.14
C ARG A 121 28.66 20.33 -8.03
N ALA A 122 29.93 20.74 -7.97
CA ALA A 122 31.01 20.09 -8.72
C ALA A 122 31.10 18.60 -8.36
N GLY A 123 30.95 17.72 -9.36
CA GLY A 123 30.90 16.26 -9.19
C GLY A 123 29.54 15.62 -9.47
N GLU A 124 28.49 16.41 -9.70
CA GLU A 124 27.13 15.96 -10.06
C GLU A 124 26.83 16.22 -11.57
N PRO A 125 27.41 15.45 -12.51
CA PRO A 125 27.30 15.73 -13.95
C PRO A 125 25.89 15.56 -14.55
N ALA A 126 24.92 15.07 -13.77
CA ALA A 126 23.56 14.79 -14.21
C ALA A 126 22.56 15.92 -13.93
N LEU A 127 22.94 16.96 -13.17
CA LEU A 127 22.07 18.09 -12.81
C LEU A 127 22.35 19.30 -13.72
N GLU A 128 21.30 19.99 -14.13
CA GLU A 128 21.40 21.22 -14.93
C GLU A 128 21.22 22.48 -14.06
N PRO A 129 21.88 23.61 -14.38
CA PRO A 129 21.65 24.89 -13.72
C PRO A 129 20.21 25.40 -13.89
N ILE A 130 19.64 25.93 -12.80
CA ILE A 130 18.28 26.48 -12.76
C ILE A 130 18.34 27.97 -12.42
N VAL A 131 17.73 28.81 -13.25
CA VAL A 131 17.60 30.25 -13.04
C VAL A 131 16.16 30.58 -12.72
N VAL A 132 15.90 31.09 -11.53
CA VAL A 132 14.57 31.44 -11.02
C VAL A 132 14.46 32.96 -10.95
N THR A 133 13.48 33.51 -11.68
CA THR A 133 13.24 34.96 -11.75
C THR A 133 11.84 35.37 -11.28
N GLY A 134 10.99 34.39 -10.93
CA GLY A 134 9.67 34.56 -10.33
C GLY A 134 9.57 33.81 -8.99
N PHE A 135 8.86 34.39 -8.02
CA PHE A 135 8.68 33.81 -6.68
C PHE A 135 7.21 33.90 -6.24
N PRO A 136 6.69 32.90 -5.51
CA PRO A 136 7.38 31.73 -4.96
C PRO A 136 7.76 30.71 -6.05
N PHE A 137 8.77 29.89 -5.75
CA PHE A 137 9.23 28.79 -6.60
C PHE A 137 9.11 27.48 -5.84
N LEU A 138 8.34 26.54 -6.39
CA LEU A 138 8.09 25.24 -5.80
C LEU A 138 9.19 24.26 -6.22
N VAL A 139 9.80 23.62 -5.22
CA VAL A 139 10.69 22.49 -5.44
C VAL A 139 9.87 21.21 -5.27
N GLY A 140 9.80 20.40 -6.31
CA GLY A 140 9.08 19.14 -6.28
C GLY A 140 9.31 18.27 -7.50
N LYS A 141 8.97 16.99 -7.40
CA LYS A 141 9.18 16.03 -8.52
C LYS A 141 8.34 16.30 -9.78
N HIS A 142 7.31 17.13 -9.66
CA HIS A 142 6.46 17.56 -10.77
C HIS A 142 6.88 18.91 -11.37
N GLU A 143 7.93 19.51 -10.82
CA GLU A 143 8.48 20.75 -11.35
C GLU A 143 9.36 20.43 -12.56
N GLN A 144 9.13 21.13 -13.67
CA GLN A 144 9.81 20.85 -14.94
C GLN A 144 11.32 21.08 -14.80
N ALA A 145 11.71 22.02 -13.94
CA ALA A 145 13.10 22.32 -13.61
C ALA A 145 13.91 21.09 -13.18
N PHE A 146 13.28 20.11 -12.54
CA PHE A 146 13.95 18.92 -11.99
C PHE A 146 13.74 17.64 -12.82
N GLN A 147 12.91 17.66 -13.87
CA GLN A 147 12.45 16.46 -14.58
C GLN A 147 13.31 15.97 -15.74
N THR A 148 14.27 16.76 -16.21
CA THR A 148 15.04 16.41 -17.42
C THR A 148 16.51 16.16 -17.10
N GLY A 149 16.86 14.87 -17.07
CA GLY A 149 18.21 14.32 -17.15
C GLY A 149 18.05 12.84 -17.52
N GLY A 150 18.52 12.43 -18.70
CA GLY A 150 18.40 11.04 -19.13
C GLY A 150 19.25 10.11 -18.26
N GLY A 151 18.69 8.98 -17.82
CA GLY A 151 19.42 7.96 -17.06
C GLY A 151 19.33 8.11 -15.54
N GLU A 152 20.44 8.46 -14.88
CA GLU A 152 20.62 8.39 -13.42
C GLU A 152 19.79 9.46 -12.65
N ALA A 153 19.60 10.65 -13.23
CA ALA A 153 18.74 11.71 -12.67
C ALA A 153 17.25 11.32 -12.60
N ALA A 154 16.77 10.47 -13.52
CA ALA A 154 15.39 9.97 -13.49
C ALA A 154 15.14 9.03 -12.29
N ARG A 155 16.16 8.30 -11.82
CA ARG A 155 16.08 7.48 -10.59
C ARG A 155 16.17 8.34 -9.32
N GLN A 156 16.77 9.52 -9.41
CA GLN A 156 16.86 10.46 -8.28
C GLN A 156 15.55 11.20 -8.03
N LEU A 157 14.68 11.37 -9.04
CA LEU A 157 13.36 12.03 -8.91
C LEU A 157 12.45 11.41 -7.83
N ASP A 158 12.59 10.12 -7.54
CA ASP A 158 11.83 9.44 -6.48
C ASP A 158 12.18 9.94 -5.07
N PHE A 159 13.35 10.57 -4.93
CA PHE A 159 13.78 11.17 -3.67
C PHE A 159 13.23 12.58 -3.45
N LEU A 160 12.64 13.20 -4.48
CA LEU A 160 11.89 14.44 -4.36
C LEU A 160 10.42 14.16 -4.03
N SER A 161 9.93 14.74 -2.94
CA SER A 161 8.49 14.83 -2.68
C SER A 161 7.78 15.69 -3.74
N ARG A 162 6.46 15.51 -3.89
CA ARG A 162 5.64 16.33 -4.80
C ARG A 162 5.65 17.81 -4.43
N ARG A 163 5.60 18.09 -3.13
CA ARG A 163 5.84 19.39 -2.49
C ARG A 163 7.04 19.19 -1.57
N HIS A 164 8.23 19.43 -2.07
CA HIS A 164 9.45 19.17 -1.32
C HIS A 164 9.82 20.37 -0.46
N ALA A 165 10.02 21.50 -1.10
CA ALA A 165 10.35 22.76 -0.48
C ALA A 165 9.81 23.88 -1.35
N HIS A 166 9.84 25.12 -0.87
CA HIS A 166 9.61 26.29 -1.70
C HIS A 166 10.58 27.40 -1.35
N ILE A 167 10.83 28.26 -2.33
CA ILE A 167 11.66 29.45 -2.19
C ILE A 167 10.78 30.67 -2.44
N PHE A 168 10.78 31.63 -1.52
CA PHE A 168 9.94 32.82 -1.63
C PHE A 168 10.71 34.08 -1.27
N SER A 169 10.24 35.23 -1.76
CA SER A 169 10.82 36.53 -1.43
C SER A 169 10.05 37.20 -0.30
N ARG A 170 10.77 37.73 0.69
CA ARG A 170 10.23 38.52 1.79
C ARG A 170 11.13 39.75 1.99
N GLY A 171 10.61 40.95 1.74
CA GLY A 171 11.36 42.20 1.91
C GLY A 171 12.61 42.29 1.02
N GLY A 172 12.56 41.74 -0.19
CA GLY A 172 13.69 41.72 -1.13
C GLY A 172 14.75 40.64 -0.85
N GLN A 173 14.61 39.84 0.22
CA GLN A 173 15.49 38.71 0.53
C GLN A 173 14.78 37.38 0.23
N LEU A 174 15.52 36.37 -0.26
CA LEU A 174 14.98 35.04 -0.51
C LEU A 174 15.09 34.15 0.73
N TYR A 175 14.05 33.34 0.94
CA TYR A 175 13.96 32.37 2.02
C TYR A 175 13.63 30.99 1.45
N LEU A 176 14.19 29.95 2.05
CA LEU A 176 13.93 28.55 1.73
C LEU A 176 13.21 27.88 2.89
N GLU A 177 12.19 27.09 2.59
CA GLU A 177 11.43 26.36 3.60
C GLU A 177 11.03 24.97 3.10
N ASP A 178 11.21 23.96 3.96
CA ASP A 178 10.78 22.59 3.70
C ASP A 178 9.26 22.43 3.91
N LEU A 179 8.59 21.78 2.96
CA LEU A 179 7.13 21.61 2.98
C LEU A 179 6.69 20.29 3.64
N GLY A 180 7.54 19.70 4.48
CA GLY A 180 7.29 18.39 5.11
C GLY A 180 7.74 17.23 4.23
N SER A 181 8.85 17.40 3.53
CA SER A 181 9.33 16.41 2.57
C SER A 181 9.78 15.12 3.25
N THR A 182 9.54 13.98 2.60
CA THR A 182 9.89 12.65 3.14
C THR A 182 11.39 12.53 3.40
N ASN A 183 12.22 13.02 2.46
CA ASN A 183 13.67 12.87 2.49
C ASN A 183 14.40 14.13 2.98
N GLY A 184 13.71 15.26 3.10
CA GLY A 184 14.23 16.50 3.68
C GLY A 184 14.98 17.41 2.74
N THR A 185 14.99 18.68 3.13
CA THR A 185 15.81 19.74 2.53
C THR A 185 16.97 20.10 3.46
N THR A 186 18.17 20.34 2.91
CA THR A 186 19.35 20.79 3.65
C THR A 186 19.86 22.13 3.14
N LEU A 187 20.42 22.94 4.04
CA LEU A 187 21.08 24.21 3.76
C LEU A 187 22.46 24.15 4.45
N ASN A 188 23.54 24.24 3.66
CA ASN A 188 24.93 24.11 4.11
C ASN A 188 25.22 22.80 4.88
N GLY A 189 24.59 21.70 4.46
CA GLY A 189 24.75 20.37 5.08
C GLY A 189 23.91 20.15 6.35
N GLU A 190 23.24 21.19 6.85
CA GLU A 190 22.28 21.08 7.94
C GLU A 190 20.88 20.87 7.40
N ARG A 191 20.16 19.86 7.89
CA ARG A 191 18.74 19.67 7.53
C ARG A 191 17.92 20.83 8.07
N LEU A 192 17.08 21.41 7.21
CA LEU A 192 16.10 22.40 7.62
C LEU A 192 15.14 21.79 8.64
N ASP A 193 14.81 22.59 9.64
CA ASP A 193 13.77 22.27 10.58
C ASP A 193 12.40 22.75 10.04
N GLU A 194 11.43 22.93 10.93
CA GLU A 194 10.09 23.37 10.58
C GLU A 194 9.99 24.86 10.13
N HIS A 195 11.10 25.60 10.05
CA HIS A 195 11.12 27.05 9.80
C HIS A 195 11.82 27.43 8.49
N ALA A 196 11.41 28.57 7.92
CA ALA A 196 12.07 29.14 6.75
C ALA A 196 13.44 29.75 7.13
N ARG A 197 14.49 29.47 6.36
CA ARG A 197 15.82 30.07 6.54
C ARG A 197 16.16 31.03 5.38
N PRO A 198 16.82 32.16 5.65
CA PRO A 198 17.28 33.07 4.61
C PRO A 198 18.34 32.40 3.73
N LEU A 199 18.30 32.70 2.43
CA LEU A 199 19.29 32.27 1.45
C LEU A 199 20.30 33.38 1.17
N ALA A 200 21.56 33.00 1.02
CA ALA A 200 22.67 33.85 0.61
C ALA A 200 23.45 33.24 -0.56
N SER A 201 24.10 34.09 -1.36
CA SER A 201 25.03 33.62 -2.38
C SER A 201 26.16 32.81 -1.76
N GLY A 202 26.42 31.63 -2.31
CA GLY A 202 27.41 30.66 -1.83
C GLY A 202 26.83 29.52 -1.00
N ASP A 203 25.55 29.60 -0.60
CA ASP A 203 24.90 28.55 0.17
C ASP A 203 24.76 27.24 -0.62
N LEU A 204 24.95 26.11 0.03
CA LEU A 204 24.73 24.78 -0.55
C LEU A 204 23.34 24.24 -0.17
N LEU A 205 22.46 24.12 -1.15
CA LEU A 205 21.14 23.52 -1.01
C LEU A 205 21.17 22.04 -1.37
N GLY A 206 20.50 21.22 -0.56
CA GLY A 206 20.22 19.81 -0.86
C GLY A 206 18.73 19.53 -0.82
N PHE A 207 18.20 18.82 -1.81
CA PHE A 207 16.83 18.31 -1.78
C PHE A 207 16.82 16.78 -1.88
N GLY A 208 16.08 16.14 -0.99
CA GLY A 208 15.98 14.69 -0.95
C GLY A 208 17.24 13.99 -0.43
N GLY A 209 17.96 14.61 0.51
CA GLY A 209 19.28 14.14 0.95
C GLY A 209 20.38 14.68 0.03
N ASP A 210 21.31 13.80 -0.39
CA ASP A 210 22.44 14.17 -1.24
C ASP A 210 22.14 14.08 -2.75
N HIS A 211 20.88 13.82 -3.13
CA HIS A 211 20.50 13.54 -4.51
C HIS A 211 20.37 14.79 -5.40
N PHE A 212 20.02 15.96 -4.84
CA PHE A 212 19.92 17.21 -5.59
C PHE A 212 20.69 18.32 -4.88
N GLN A 213 21.95 18.51 -5.23
CA GLN A 213 22.83 19.50 -4.60
C GLN A 213 23.14 20.69 -5.49
N TYR A 214 22.80 21.89 -5.02
CA TYR A 214 22.97 23.15 -5.73
C TYR A 214 23.66 24.22 -4.88
N THR A 215 24.61 24.94 -5.47
CA THR A 215 25.16 26.18 -4.89
C THR A 215 24.31 27.37 -5.34
N VAL A 216 23.89 28.20 -4.38
CA VAL A 216 23.08 29.41 -4.59
C VAL A 216 23.96 30.54 -5.10
N ARG A 217 23.48 31.25 -6.12
CA ARG A 217 24.03 32.55 -6.54
C ARG A 217 22.90 33.54 -6.74
N LEU A 218 22.87 34.57 -5.91
CA LEU A 218 21.91 35.67 -5.98
C LEU A 218 22.50 36.83 -6.77
N ARG A 219 21.73 37.36 -7.72
CA ARG A 219 22.07 38.55 -8.52
C ARG A 219 21.00 39.61 -8.35
N GLU A 220 21.42 40.85 -8.17
CA GLU A 220 20.49 41.99 -8.16
C GLU A 220 19.86 42.18 -9.54
N ARG A 221 18.55 42.44 -9.56
CA ARG A 221 17.81 42.73 -10.78
C ARG A 221 18.11 44.18 -11.19
N ALA A 222 18.69 44.39 -12.37
CA ALA A 222 18.98 45.74 -12.85
C ALA A 222 17.68 46.52 -13.09
N ALA A 223 17.64 47.78 -12.65
CA ALA A 223 16.49 48.66 -12.83
C ALA A 223 16.23 48.91 -14.33
N GLY A 224 15.31 48.15 -14.94
CA GLY A 224 14.96 48.24 -16.36
C GLY A 224 14.49 46.94 -17.01
N GLU A 225 14.69 45.78 -16.39
CA GLU A 225 14.20 44.49 -16.92
C GLU A 225 12.73 44.24 -16.51
N SER A 226 11.79 44.85 -17.27
CA SER A 226 10.36 44.57 -17.18
C SER A 226 10.07 43.13 -17.63
N GLY A 227 9.41 42.35 -16.76
CA GLY A 227 9.17 40.91 -16.91
C GLY A 227 8.02 40.52 -17.84
N ASP A 228 7.90 41.15 -19.01
CA ASP A 228 6.96 40.71 -20.04
C ASP A 228 7.66 40.58 -21.40
N ASP A 229 7.28 39.53 -22.13
CA ASP A 229 7.72 39.06 -23.45
C ASP A 229 9.07 38.33 -23.64
N SER A 230 8.91 37.06 -24.06
CA SER A 230 9.56 36.36 -25.18
C SER A 230 11.07 36.49 -25.41
N ALA A 231 11.74 35.33 -25.47
CA ALA A 231 12.89 35.00 -26.33
C ALA A 231 13.66 36.20 -26.95
N GLY A 232 14.69 36.67 -26.26
CA GLY A 232 15.66 37.63 -26.78
C GLY A 232 17.03 37.41 -26.15
N ALA A 233 18.04 37.19 -26.99
CA ALA A 233 19.38 36.72 -26.64
C ALA A 233 20.25 37.72 -25.84
N GLY A 234 21.01 37.20 -24.87
CA GLY A 234 22.17 37.78 -24.17
C GLY A 234 23.16 36.67 -23.78
N PRO A 235 24.47 36.96 -23.60
CA PRO A 235 25.56 36.28 -24.29
C PRO A 235 25.84 34.83 -23.85
N ALA A 236 26.29 34.06 -24.84
CA ALA A 236 26.63 32.65 -24.78
C ALA A 236 27.46 32.26 -23.54
N ALA A 237 26.87 31.38 -22.71
CA ALA A 237 27.60 30.36 -21.99
C ALA A 237 27.13 29.01 -22.54
N GLU A 238 28.05 28.25 -23.11
CA GLU A 238 27.80 26.87 -23.54
C GLU A 238 27.33 26.04 -22.32
N GLY A 239 26.07 25.61 -22.31
CA GLY A 239 25.51 24.73 -21.27
C GLY A 239 24.00 24.89 -21.11
N ASN A 240 23.27 23.77 -21.01
CA ASN A 240 21.82 23.69 -20.82
C ASN A 240 21.34 24.41 -19.53
N THR A 241 21.21 25.73 -19.56
CA THR A 241 20.73 26.53 -18.43
C THR A 241 19.23 26.80 -18.58
N ARG A 242 18.43 26.46 -17.58
CA ARG A 242 16.96 26.62 -17.62
C ARG A 242 16.53 27.92 -16.97
N PHE A 243 15.74 28.72 -17.69
CA PHE A 243 15.15 29.96 -17.17
C PHE A 243 13.69 29.72 -16.77
N ILE A 244 13.34 30.05 -15.53
CA ILE A 244 12.00 29.94 -14.94
C ILE A 244 11.55 31.36 -14.61
N SER A 245 10.59 31.85 -15.38
CA SER A 245 10.07 33.23 -15.29
C SER A 245 8.63 33.34 -14.78
N ALA A 246 7.92 32.22 -14.65
CA ALA A 246 6.59 32.19 -14.03
C ALA A 246 6.74 31.85 -12.54
N ALA A 247 6.14 32.66 -11.66
CA ALA A 247 5.98 32.31 -10.26
C ALA A 247 4.91 31.21 -10.12
N ASP A 248 5.14 30.24 -9.25
CA ASP A 248 4.10 29.28 -8.89
C ASP A 248 3.00 29.97 -8.08
N SER A 249 1.75 29.65 -8.36
CA SER A 249 0.64 30.19 -7.57
C SER A 249 0.71 29.68 -6.13
N PHE A 250 0.53 30.56 -5.14
CA PHE A 250 0.46 30.11 -3.73
C PHE A 250 -0.74 29.17 -3.54
N LEU A 251 -1.83 29.40 -4.27
CA LEU A 251 -2.93 28.44 -4.34
C LEU A 251 -2.45 27.09 -4.86
N ASP A 252 -1.62 27.00 -5.90
CA ASP A 252 -1.11 25.71 -6.39
C ASP A 252 -0.17 25.01 -5.38
N ILE A 253 0.61 25.77 -4.62
CA ILE A 253 1.47 25.26 -3.54
C ILE A 253 0.63 24.65 -2.39
N PHE A 254 -0.61 25.09 -2.17
CA PHE A 254 -1.47 24.64 -1.05
C PHE A 254 -2.76 23.88 -1.46
N CYS A 255 -3.18 23.91 -2.73
CA CYS A 255 -4.45 23.32 -3.21
C CYS A 255 -4.33 21.86 -3.69
N VAL A 256 -3.12 21.26 -3.73
CA VAL A 256 -2.92 19.88 -4.25
C VAL A 256 -3.35 18.78 -3.24
N GLU A 257 -3.85 19.13 -2.05
CA GLU A 257 -4.43 18.16 -1.09
C GLU A 257 -5.95 17.91 -1.24
N LEU A 258 -6.57 18.42 -2.31
CA LEU A 258 -8.02 18.30 -2.52
C LEU A 258 -8.55 16.88 -2.77
N ASP A 259 -7.71 15.88 -2.98
CA ASP A 259 -8.14 14.51 -3.28
C ASP A 259 -8.27 13.57 -2.06
N ASP A 260 -7.79 13.94 -0.87
CA ASP A 260 -7.67 12.98 0.25
C ASP A 260 -8.52 13.27 1.49
N ARG A 261 -9.24 14.40 1.61
CA ARG A 261 -10.03 14.72 2.85
C ARG A 261 -11.46 15.23 2.72
N ALA A 262 -11.95 15.56 1.52
CA ALA A 262 -13.30 16.13 1.35
C ALA A 262 -14.43 15.10 1.12
N GLU A 263 -14.19 13.80 1.29
CA GLU A 263 -15.22 12.75 1.18
C GLU A 263 -15.84 12.34 2.52
N ALA A 264 -15.78 13.21 3.54
CA ALA A 264 -16.44 12.98 4.83
C ALA A 264 -17.22 14.21 5.30
N GLY A 265 -18.21 14.67 4.52
CA GLY A 265 -19.16 15.66 5.06
C GLY A 265 -20.00 16.42 4.06
N ALA A 266 -21.25 15.97 3.90
CA ALA A 266 -22.42 16.78 3.54
C ALA A 266 -22.50 17.40 2.13
N ALA A 267 -23.34 16.76 1.33
CA ALA A 267 -24.17 17.42 0.34
C ALA A 267 -25.28 18.24 1.04
N SER A 268 -25.42 19.52 0.69
CA SER A 268 -26.70 20.23 0.58
C SER A 268 -26.51 21.71 0.18
N ALA A 269 -26.84 22.06 -1.07
CA ALA A 269 -27.60 23.25 -1.48
C ALA A 269 -27.58 23.41 -3.01
N GLU A 270 -28.76 23.67 -3.59
CA GLU A 270 -29.05 23.81 -5.03
C GLU A 270 -28.42 25.04 -5.71
N PRO A 271 -28.32 25.04 -7.06
CA PRO A 271 -27.73 26.13 -7.83
C PRO A 271 -28.73 27.22 -8.21
N ALA A 272 -28.33 28.49 -8.05
CA ALA A 272 -28.93 29.63 -8.74
C ALA A 272 -28.11 29.96 -10.00
N ALA A 273 -28.81 30.23 -11.10
CA ALA A 273 -28.31 30.33 -12.49
C ALA A 273 -27.22 31.40 -12.73
N PRO A 274 -26.33 31.21 -13.73
CA PRO A 274 -25.48 32.28 -14.24
C PRO A 274 -26.06 32.92 -15.51
N SER A 275 -26.10 34.25 -15.51
CA SER A 275 -26.23 35.09 -16.70
C SER A 275 -24.87 35.70 -17.04
N GLY A 276 -24.47 35.62 -18.31
CA GLY A 276 -23.74 36.70 -18.98
C GLY A 276 -22.27 36.46 -19.38
N ALA A 277 -22.09 36.30 -20.69
CA ALA A 277 -21.02 36.85 -21.54
C ALA A 277 -19.54 36.54 -21.21
N VAL A 278 -18.87 35.63 -21.94
CA VAL A 278 -18.21 35.78 -23.27
C VAL A 278 -16.86 36.54 -23.24
N ALA A 279 -15.78 35.81 -23.55
CA ALA A 279 -14.71 36.11 -24.54
C ALA A 279 -13.49 35.20 -24.24
N ASP A 280 -13.34 34.04 -24.88
CA ASP A 280 -12.75 33.80 -26.22
C ASP A 280 -11.21 34.01 -26.29
N HIS A 281 -10.47 32.92 -26.05
CA HIS A 281 -9.08 32.75 -26.46
C HIS A 281 -9.02 32.28 -27.91
N ARG A 282 -8.59 33.16 -28.81
CA ARG A 282 -8.23 32.80 -30.18
C ARG A 282 -6.95 31.97 -30.21
N ARG A 283 -7.04 30.70 -30.60
CA ARG A 283 -5.96 29.97 -31.28
C ARG A 283 -6.14 30.09 -32.79
N ALA A 284 -5.06 30.43 -33.46
CA ALA A 284 -5.00 30.64 -34.90
C ALA A 284 -4.47 29.41 -35.65
N GLY A 285 -5.11 29.10 -36.77
CA GLY A 285 -4.62 28.28 -37.89
C GLY A 285 -5.79 27.57 -38.60
N PRO A 286 -5.92 27.53 -39.95
CA PRO A 286 -4.89 27.70 -40.97
C PRO A 286 -5.34 28.59 -42.15
N ILE A 287 -4.86 29.84 -42.26
CA ILE A 287 -4.84 30.57 -43.55
C ILE A 287 -3.49 31.26 -43.70
N ARG A 288 -2.44 30.46 -43.83
CA ARG A 288 -1.12 30.94 -44.29
C ARG A 288 -0.97 30.65 -45.77
N ARG A 289 -1.86 31.24 -46.59
CA ARG A 289 -1.72 31.36 -48.06
C ARG A 289 -2.58 32.46 -48.71
N ALA A 290 -3.07 33.43 -47.93
CA ALA A 290 -3.80 34.60 -48.44
C ALA A 290 -3.22 35.94 -47.94
N ARG A 291 -1.89 36.03 -47.78
CA ARG A 291 -1.18 37.29 -47.47
C ARG A 291 -0.07 37.61 -48.48
N LEU A 292 -0.29 37.25 -49.74
CA LEU A 292 0.49 37.71 -50.89
C LEU A 292 -0.37 38.33 -52.01
N LEU A 293 -1.65 38.65 -51.72
CA LEU A 293 -2.56 39.33 -52.66
C LEU A 293 -3.21 40.59 -52.07
N LEU A 294 -2.64 41.17 -51.01
CA LEU A 294 -3.07 42.45 -50.44
C LEU A 294 -1.93 43.48 -50.38
N GLY A 295 -0.94 43.34 -51.27
CA GLY A 295 0.09 44.35 -51.53
C GLY A 295 -0.29 45.33 -52.65
N GLU A 296 -1.12 44.92 -53.61
CA GLU A 296 -1.47 45.75 -54.77
C GLU A 296 -2.82 46.48 -54.65
N PHE A 297 -3.63 46.20 -53.62
CA PHE A 297 -4.92 46.87 -53.44
C PHE A 297 -4.84 48.22 -52.70
N ARG A 298 -3.67 48.59 -52.16
CA ARG A 298 -3.42 49.94 -51.59
C ARG A 298 -2.91 50.96 -52.60
N GLU A 299 -2.48 50.54 -53.78
CA GLU A 299 -2.14 51.46 -54.89
C GLU A 299 -3.32 51.71 -55.83
N ALA A 300 -4.37 50.87 -55.82
CA ALA A 300 -5.56 51.08 -56.64
C ALA A 300 -6.60 52.06 -56.05
N LEU A 301 -6.41 52.56 -54.82
CA LEU A 301 -7.35 53.46 -54.12
C LEU A 301 -6.78 54.84 -53.75
N ALA A 302 -5.53 55.14 -54.13
CA ALA A 302 -4.90 56.45 -53.94
C ALA A 302 -4.71 57.17 -55.29
N GLY A 303 -5.83 57.50 -55.95
CA GLY A 303 -5.82 58.29 -57.18
C GLY A 303 -7.23 58.65 -57.64
N ALA A 304 -7.69 59.85 -57.32
CA ALA A 304 -8.84 60.46 -57.97
C ALA A 304 -8.36 61.36 -59.14
N PRO A 305 -9.20 61.74 -60.12
CA PRO A 305 -10.23 60.98 -60.82
C PRO A 305 -10.10 61.14 -62.36
N THR A 306 -10.51 60.14 -63.17
CA THR A 306 -11.09 60.43 -64.50
C THR A 306 -12.23 59.45 -64.82
N HIS A 307 -13.28 60.01 -65.42
CA HIS A 307 -14.58 59.42 -65.72
C HIS A 307 -14.54 58.00 -66.31
N THR A 308 -15.22 57.01 -65.69
CA THR A 308 -16.02 56.00 -66.42
C THR A 308 -17.12 55.38 -65.55
N ARG A 309 -18.28 55.13 -66.16
CA ARG A 309 -19.58 54.72 -65.57
C ARG A 309 -19.64 53.29 -65.00
N ARG A 310 -18.53 52.62 -64.66
CA ARG A 310 -18.53 51.19 -64.25
C ARG A 310 -18.33 50.90 -62.75
N GLY A 311 -18.04 51.91 -61.91
CA GLY A 311 -17.76 51.71 -60.49
C GLY A 311 -18.97 51.55 -59.55
N ARG A 312 -20.21 51.69 -60.02
CA ARG A 312 -21.43 51.72 -59.16
C ARG A 312 -21.96 50.35 -58.74
N PHE A 313 -21.45 49.24 -59.29
CA PHE A 313 -21.97 47.89 -59.02
C PHE A 313 -21.00 46.96 -58.25
N ALA A 314 -19.79 47.43 -57.92
CA ALA A 314 -18.77 46.59 -57.27
C ALA A 314 -19.09 46.27 -55.80
N LEU A 315 -19.60 47.26 -55.04
CA LEU A 315 -19.95 47.10 -53.64
C LEU A 315 -21.17 46.18 -53.38
N PRO A 316 -22.30 46.30 -54.11
CA PRO A 316 -23.43 45.37 -53.93
C PRO A 316 -23.10 43.95 -54.41
N PHE A 317 -22.20 43.78 -55.38
CA PHE A 317 -21.76 42.46 -55.85
C PHE A 317 -20.93 41.71 -54.80
N LEU A 318 -20.01 42.40 -54.11
CA LEU A 318 -19.24 41.82 -53.01
C LEU A 318 -20.12 41.48 -51.80
N LEU A 319 -21.11 42.33 -51.49
CA LEU A 319 -22.07 42.06 -50.42
C LEU A 319 -22.94 40.84 -50.76
N ALA A 320 -23.38 40.71 -52.02
CA ALA A 320 -24.12 39.56 -52.50
C ALA A 320 -23.27 38.28 -52.51
N LEU A 321 -21.96 38.37 -52.80
CA LEU A 321 -21.05 37.22 -52.74
C LEU A 321 -20.78 36.76 -51.31
N ALA A 322 -20.67 37.70 -50.36
CA ALA A 322 -20.53 37.39 -48.94
C ALA A 322 -21.83 36.80 -48.36
N LEU A 323 -22.99 37.33 -48.77
CA LEU A 323 -24.30 36.77 -48.39
C LEU A 323 -24.52 35.39 -49.01
N ALA A 324 -24.17 35.21 -50.29
CA ALA A 324 -24.22 33.91 -50.96
C ALA A 324 -23.20 32.92 -50.36
N GLY A 325 -22.03 33.38 -49.93
CA GLY A 325 -21.03 32.57 -49.22
C GLY A 325 -21.49 32.17 -47.81
N GLY A 326 -22.20 33.06 -47.10
CA GLY A 326 -22.81 32.77 -45.80
C GLY A 326 -24.01 31.82 -45.92
N ILE A 327 -24.85 32.01 -46.93
CA ILE A 327 -25.97 31.11 -47.26
C ILE A 327 -25.42 29.75 -47.71
N ALA A 328 -24.41 29.72 -48.59
CA ALA A 328 -23.74 28.51 -49.01
C ALA A 328 -23.13 27.77 -47.80
N TYR A 329 -22.39 28.45 -46.94
CA TYR A 329 -21.85 27.85 -45.71
C TYR A 329 -22.93 27.24 -44.81
N HIS A 330 -24.10 27.90 -44.69
CA HIS A 330 -25.22 27.39 -43.91
C HIS A 330 -25.98 26.23 -44.58
N TYR A 331 -25.99 26.17 -45.91
CA TYR A 331 -26.65 25.11 -46.70
C TYR A 331 -25.72 23.95 -47.10
N LEU A 332 -24.38 24.08 -46.97
CA LEU A 332 -23.39 23.07 -47.39
C LEU A 332 -23.01 22.04 -46.29
N GLN A 333 -23.56 22.11 -45.08
CA GLN A 333 -23.37 21.10 -44.01
C GLN A 333 -24.72 20.53 -43.49
N PRO A 334 -25.57 19.96 -44.38
CA PRO A 334 -26.93 19.52 -44.00
C PRO A 334 -26.93 18.37 -42.98
N GLU A 335 -25.93 17.47 -43.04
CA GLU A 335 -25.86 16.30 -42.16
C GLU A 335 -25.56 16.69 -40.70
N GLU A 336 -24.62 17.62 -40.45
CA GLU A 336 -24.34 18.08 -39.08
C GLU A 336 -25.52 18.82 -38.45
N ALA A 337 -26.25 19.62 -39.25
CA ALA A 337 -27.44 20.32 -38.79
C ALA A 337 -28.56 19.34 -38.43
N GLU A 338 -28.78 18.30 -39.25
CA GLU A 338 -29.75 17.24 -38.97
C GLU A 338 -29.39 16.49 -37.67
N ILE A 339 -28.12 16.13 -37.48
CA ILE A 339 -27.67 15.44 -36.25
C ILE A 339 -27.90 16.32 -35.01
N ARG A 340 -27.58 17.62 -35.09
CA ARG A 340 -27.84 18.58 -33.98
C ARG A 340 -29.34 18.68 -33.67
N GLN A 341 -30.18 18.78 -34.69
CA GLN A 341 -31.63 18.83 -34.52
C GLN A 341 -32.19 17.54 -33.89
N LEU A 342 -31.66 16.37 -34.26
CA LEU A 342 -32.03 15.10 -33.65
C LEU A 342 -31.61 15.03 -32.17
N LEU A 343 -30.47 15.60 -31.81
CA LEU A 343 -30.03 15.71 -30.42
C LEU A 343 -30.91 16.65 -29.59
N ASP A 344 -31.27 17.80 -30.17
CA ASP A 344 -32.11 18.81 -29.51
C ASP A 344 -33.55 18.31 -29.32
N SER A 345 -34.02 17.42 -30.20
CA SER A 345 -35.32 16.75 -30.08
C SER A 345 -35.31 15.50 -29.19
N GLY A 346 -34.19 15.20 -28.51
CA GLY A 346 -34.07 14.07 -27.59
C GLY A 346 -33.93 12.70 -28.27
N GLN A 347 -33.79 12.64 -29.60
CA GLN A 347 -33.69 11.40 -30.37
C GLN A 347 -32.23 10.93 -30.48
N ALA A 348 -31.54 10.79 -29.35
CA ALA A 348 -30.11 10.51 -29.30
C ALA A 348 -29.69 9.23 -30.04
N GLY A 349 -30.49 8.15 -29.96
CA GLY A 349 -30.19 6.90 -30.67
C GLY A 349 -30.31 6.98 -32.19
N LEU A 350 -31.19 7.86 -32.72
CA LEU A 350 -31.25 8.13 -34.17
C LEU A 350 -30.10 9.05 -34.59
N ALA A 351 -29.81 10.07 -33.78
CA ALA A 351 -28.66 10.95 -33.99
C ALA A 351 -27.33 10.17 -34.04
N ALA A 352 -27.13 9.19 -33.15
CA ALA A 352 -25.92 8.38 -33.10
C ALA A 352 -25.74 7.53 -34.36
N ARG A 353 -26.82 6.93 -34.86
CA ARG A 353 -26.82 6.18 -36.14
C ARG A 353 -26.46 7.08 -37.32
N ARG A 354 -27.14 8.23 -37.45
CA ARG A 354 -26.87 9.18 -38.53
C ARG A 354 -25.47 9.77 -38.47
N ALA A 355 -24.96 10.06 -37.28
CA ALA A 355 -23.60 10.54 -37.10
C ALA A 355 -22.54 9.49 -37.46
N ASN A 356 -22.76 8.21 -37.10
CA ASN A 356 -21.85 7.12 -37.49
C ASN A 356 -21.87 6.87 -39.01
N GLU A 357 -23.05 6.94 -39.65
CA GLU A 357 -23.17 6.85 -41.11
C GLU A 357 -22.47 8.03 -41.83
N ALA A 358 -22.56 9.23 -41.27
CA ALA A 358 -21.87 10.42 -41.80
C ALA A 358 -20.35 10.28 -41.64
N LEU A 359 -19.87 9.78 -40.50
CA LEU A 359 -18.45 9.47 -40.27
C LEU A 359 -17.90 8.40 -41.20
N ALA A 360 -18.70 7.40 -41.57
CA ALA A 360 -18.30 6.40 -42.57
C ALA A 360 -17.99 7.05 -43.94
N ARG A 361 -18.66 8.16 -44.26
CA ARG A 361 -18.40 8.95 -45.49
C ARG A 361 -17.28 9.98 -45.33
N ALA A 362 -17.09 10.50 -44.12
CA ALA A 362 -16.11 11.53 -43.81
C ALA A 362 -15.36 11.23 -42.49
N PRO A 363 -14.46 10.24 -42.47
CA PRO A 363 -13.83 9.73 -41.24
C PRO A 363 -12.91 10.76 -40.56
N ASP A 364 -12.31 11.68 -41.31
CA ASP A 364 -11.40 12.71 -40.80
C ASP A 364 -12.13 13.96 -40.25
N SER A 365 -13.47 13.95 -40.22
CA SER A 365 -14.25 15.10 -39.74
C SER A 365 -14.29 15.14 -38.21
N GLU A 366 -13.55 16.10 -37.64
CA GLU A 366 -13.53 16.34 -36.19
C GLU A 366 -14.90 16.77 -35.64
N SER A 367 -15.64 17.59 -36.39
CA SER A 367 -16.98 18.05 -36.00
C SER A 367 -18.00 16.91 -35.95
N LEU A 368 -18.00 16.02 -36.95
CA LEU A 368 -18.85 14.83 -36.96
C LEU A 368 -18.44 13.85 -35.85
N SER A 369 -17.14 13.71 -35.57
CA SER A 369 -16.64 12.87 -34.48
C SER A 369 -17.18 13.33 -33.11
N ILE A 370 -17.12 14.65 -32.84
CA ILE A 370 -17.68 15.23 -31.61
C ILE A 370 -19.20 15.01 -31.51
N LEU A 371 -19.94 15.21 -32.61
CA LEU A 371 -21.38 15.00 -32.63
C LEU A 371 -21.76 13.52 -32.44
N ALA A 372 -20.99 12.60 -33.03
CA ALA A 372 -21.17 11.17 -32.86
C ALA A 372 -20.93 10.73 -31.40
N SER A 373 -19.86 11.20 -30.76
CA SER A 373 -19.60 10.92 -29.34
C SER A 373 -20.72 11.46 -28.45
N ARG A 374 -21.16 12.70 -28.67
CA ARG A 374 -22.28 13.29 -27.93
C ARG A 374 -23.56 12.46 -28.06
N ALA A 375 -23.88 12.04 -29.28
CA ALA A 375 -25.08 11.26 -29.56
C ALA A 375 -25.03 9.86 -28.94
N LEU A 376 -23.89 9.19 -29.04
CA LEU A 376 -23.65 7.89 -28.43
C LEU A 376 -23.82 7.95 -26.91
N LEU A 377 -23.18 8.93 -26.26
CA LEU A 377 -23.22 9.08 -24.81
C LEU A 377 -24.63 9.37 -24.29
N ARG A 378 -25.36 10.30 -24.93
CA ARG A 378 -26.76 10.61 -24.56
C ARG A 378 -27.71 9.45 -24.80
N HIS A 379 -27.40 8.54 -25.74
CA HIS A 379 -28.20 7.36 -26.00
C HIS A 379 -27.94 6.24 -24.99
N LEU A 380 -26.68 5.96 -24.68
CA LEU A 380 -26.27 4.75 -23.98
C LEU A 380 -26.18 4.92 -22.46
N VAL A 381 -25.59 6.02 -22.00
CA VAL A 381 -25.19 6.19 -20.59
C VAL A 381 -26.36 6.13 -19.61
N PRO A 382 -27.54 6.76 -19.86
CA PRO A 382 -28.65 6.70 -18.90
C PRO A 382 -29.14 5.29 -18.59
N ASP A 383 -29.38 4.48 -19.62
CA ASP A 383 -29.86 3.09 -19.46
C ASP A 383 -28.76 2.21 -18.85
N TRP A 384 -27.50 2.43 -19.25
CA TRP A 384 -26.35 1.75 -18.66
C TRP A 384 -26.18 2.07 -17.16
N GLN A 385 -26.31 3.34 -16.75
CA GLN A 385 -26.28 3.74 -15.34
C GLN A 385 -27.42 3.08 -14.54
N GLN A 386 -28.62 3.00 -15.13
CA GLN A 386 -29.75 2.33 -14.50
C GLN A 386 -29.45 0.85 -14.23
N ARG A 387 -28.84 0.13 -15.17
CA ARG A 387 -28.44 -1.27 -15.00
C ARG A 387 -27.42 -1.44 -13.88
N LEU A 388 -26.40 -0.59 -13.84
CA LEU A 388 -25.41 -0.61 -12.76
C LEU A 388 -26.05 -0.36 -11.38
N SER A 389 -26.98 0.59 -11.28
CA SER A 389 -27.68 0.86 -10.01
C SER A 389 -28.52 -0.32 -9.50
N GLN A 390 -28.92 -1.23 -10.41
CA GLN A 390 -29.68 -2.45 -10.10
C GLN A 390 -28.75 -3.66 -9.91
N GLN A 391 -27.43 -3.47 -9.91
CA GLN A 391 -26.42 -4.53 -9.90
C GLN A 391 -26.55 -5.52 -11.08
N ASP A 392 -27.23 -5.12 -12.16
CA ASP A 392 -27.34 -5.89 -13.40
C ASP A 392 -26.11 -5.65 -14.28
N TYR A 393 -24.95 -6.11 -13.81
CA TYR A 393 -23.67 -5.99 -14.50
C TYR A 393 -23.67 -6.69 -15.86
N ALA A 394 -24.38 -7.82 -15.98
CA ALA A 394 -24.50 -8.55 -17.23
C ALA A 394 -25.30 -7.73 -18.27
N GLY A 395 -26.43 -7.15 -17.87
CA GLY A 395 -27.23 -6.27 -18.72
C GLY A 395 -26.50 -4.99 -19.11
N ALA A 396 -25.73 -4.38 -18.19
CA ALA A 396 -24.89 -3.21 -18.49
C ALA A 396 -23.87 -3.51 -19.61
N ARG A 397 -23.16 -4.64 -19.53
CA ARG A 397 -22.23 -5.07 -20.60
C ARG A 397 -22.92 -5.35 -21.92
N GLN A 398 -24.11 -5.97 -21.88
CA GLN A 398 -24.90 -6.21 -23.10
C GLN A 398 -25.28 -4.90 -23.80
N LEU A 399 -25.60 -3.84 -23.06
CA LEU A 399 -25.88 -2.52 -23.63
C LEU A 399 -24.63 -1.91 -24.29
N VAL A 400 -23.47 -1.97 -23.63
CA VAL A 400 -22.20 -1.46 -24.18
C VAL A 400 -21.81 -2.22 -25.46
N HIS A 401 -21.84 -3.56 -25.43
CA HIS A 401 -21.57 -4.37 -26.61
C HIS A 401 -22.58 -4.17 -27.74
N GLY A 402 -23.86 -3.98 -27.41
CA GLY A 402 -24.92 -3.68 -28.38
C GLY A 402 -24.74 -2.33 -29.09
N ALA A 403 -24.00 -1.40 -28.48
CA ALA A 403 -23.68 -0.09 -29.05
C ALA A 403 -22.41 -0.09 -29.92
N ALA A 404 -21.61 -1.17 -29.95
CA ALA A 404 -20.40 -1.27 -30.76
C ALA A 404 -20.59 -0.92 -32.26
N PRO A 405 -21.70 -1.31 -32.93
CA PRO A 405 -21.94 -0.89 -34.31
C PRO A 405 -21.99 0.64 -34.49
N LEU A 406 -22.40 1.40 -33.47
CA LEU A 406 -22.48 2.87 -33.48
C LEU A 406 -21.13 3.56 -33.27
N ALA A 407 -20.09 2.83 -32.87
CA ALA A 407 -18.74 3.32 -32.64
C ALA A 407 -17.76 2.97 -33.76
N SER A 408 -18.15 2.05 -34.66
CA SER A 408 -17.31 1.44 -35.70
C SER A 408 -16.48 2.36 -36.61
N HIS A 409 -16.85 3.64 -36.75
CA HIS A 409 -16.11 4.61 -37.57
C HIS A 409 -15.46 5.75 -36.75
N SER A 410 -15.35 5.59 -35.43
CA SER A 410 -14.76 6.60 -34.54
C SER A 410 -13.94 5.94 -33.44
N PRO A 411 -12.59 6.00 -33.50
CA PRO A 411 -11.72 5.48 -32.44
C PRO A 411 -12.04 6.09 -31.07
N ARG A 412 -12.48 7.35 -31.05
CA ARG A 412 -12.93 8.04 -29.84
C ARG A 412 -14.14 7.37 -29.21
N ASN A 413 -15.09 6.91 -30.02
CA ASN A 413 -16.28 6.21 -29.53
C ASN A 413 -15.93 4.81 -29.03
N ASP A 414 -15.04 4.10 -29.71
CA ASP A 414 -14.54 2.80 -29.24
C ASP A 414 -13.90 2.94 -27.85
N SER A 415 -13.02 3.94 -27.66
CA SER A 415 -12.42 4.20 -26.34
C SER A 415 -13.45 4.59 -25.27
N LEU A 416 -14.57 5.22 -25.64
CA LEU A 416 -15.67 5.52 -24.70
C LEU A 416 -16.41 4.23 -24.30
N LEU A 417 -16.64 3.31 -25.23
CA LEU A 417 -17.25 2.00 -24.91
C LEU A 417 -16.33 1.16 -24.03
N ASP A 418 -15.02 1.13 -24.31
CA ASP A 418 -14.02 0.46 -23.48
C ASP A 418 -14.01 1.01 -22.05
N LEU A 419 -14.13 2.34 -21.89
CA LEU A 419 -14.24 2.97 -20.58
C LEU A 419 -15.51 2.56 -19.83
N LEU A 420 -16.67 2.51 -20.49
CA LEU A 420 -17.93 2.08 -19.86
C LEU A 420 -17.89 0.60 -19.46
N GLU A 421 -17.28 -0.25 -20.28
CA GLU A 421 -17.02 -1.65 -19.95
C GLU A 421 -16.10 -1.75 -18.73
N TRP A 422 -15.00 -0.99 -18.70
CA TRP A 422 -14.09 -0.97 -17.56
C TRP A 422 -14.76 -0.47 -16.28
N ILE A 423 -15.58 0.59 -16.33
CA ILE A 423 -16.35 1.06 -15.16
C ILE A 423 -17.30 -0.05 -14.68
N THR A 424 -17.94 -0.78 -15.59
CA THR A 424 -18.82 -1.91 -15.24
C THR A 424 -18.05 -2.99 -14.48
N GLN A 425 -16.83 -3.30 -14.91
CA GLN A 425 -15.96 -4.28 -14.24
C GLN A 425 -15.46 -3.78 -12.88
N LEU A 426 -15.13 -2.48 -12.77
CA LEU A 426 -14.73 -1.86 -11.52
C LEU A 426 -15.85 -1.94 -10.47
N GLN A 427 -17.07 -1.53 -10.84
CA GLN A 427 -18.22 -1.58 -9.93
C GLN A 427 -18.52 -3.01 -9.49
N GLN A 428 -18.53 -3.97 -10.43
CA GLN A 428 -18.73 -5.38 -10.10
C GLN A 428 -17.67 -5.92 -9.12
N PHE A 429 -16.41 -5.52 -9.30
CA PHE A 429 -15.31 -5.93 -8.42
C PHE A 429 -15.49 -5.36 -7.01
N VAL A 430 -15.76 -4.06 -6.88
CA VAL A 430 -15.95 -3.39 -5.60
C VAL A 430 -17.17 -3.98 -4.85
N ASP A 431 -18.28 -4.21 -5.55
CA ASP A 431 -19.49 -4.80 -4.96
C ASP A 431 -19.28 -6.24 -4.51
N ARG A 432 -18.62 -7.07 -5.32
CA ARG A 432 -18.32 -8.47 -4.95
C ARG A 432 -17.47 -8.54 -3.68
N ARG A 433 -16.56 -7.58 -3.49
CA ARG A 433 -15.73 -7.48 -2.30
C ARG A 433 -16.53 -7.06 -1.06
N GLY A 434 -17.74 -6.51 -1.22
CA GLY A 434 -18.52 -5.92 -0.14
C GLY A 434 -18.20 -4.44 0.09
N GLY A 435 -17.65 -3.76 -0.92
CA GLY A 435 -17.39 -2.33 -0.93
C GLY A 435 -15.91 -1.94 -0.75
N LEU A 436 -15.67 -0.63 -0.66
CA LEU A 436 -14.33 -0.07 -0.56
C LEU A 436 -13.63 -0.35 0.78
N GLY A 437 -14.40 -0.46 1.86
CA GLY A 437 -13.89 -0.75 3.21
C GLY A 437 -13.61 -2.23 3.48
N ALA A 438 -14.10 -3.14 2.63
CA ALA A 438 -13.96 -4.57 2.83
C ALA A 438 -12.49 -5.03 2.76
N PRO A 439 -12.15 -6.18 3.36
CA PRO A 439 -10.81 -6.74 3.29
C PRO A 439 -10.39 -7.07 1.85
N VAL A 440 -9.10 -6.91 1.55
CA VAL A 440 -8.49 -7.32 0.28
C VAL A 440 -8.12 -8.80 0.39
N GLY A 441 -8.73 -9.65 -0.41
CA GLY A 441 -8.45 -11.09 -0.42
C GLY A 441 -7.01 -11.40 -0.86
N LEU A 442 -6.27 -12.16 -0.05
CA LEU A 442 -4.88 -12.51 -0.30
C LEU A 442 -4.65 -13.24 -1.64
N TYR A 443 -5.55 -14.17 -2.00
CA TYR A 443 -5.43 -15.00 -3.21
C TYR A 443 -6.46 -14.69 -4.30
N ASP A 444 -7.62 -14.11 -3.96
CA ASP A 444 -8.74 -13.94 -4.90
C ASP A 444 -8.78 -12.57 -5.58
N ASP A 445 -8.28 -11.52 -4.91
CA ASP A 445 -8.50 -10.13 -5.36
C ASP A 445 -7.28 -9.51 -6.07
N GLY A 446 -6.07 -10.00 -5.79
CA GLY A 446 -4.81 -9.38 -6.21
C GLY A 446 -4.73 -9.13 -7.72
N ASP A 447 -4.80 -10.20 -8.52
CA ASP A 447 -4.65 -10.12 -9.99
C ASP A 447 -5.74 -9.24 -10.62
N ARG A 448 -6.97 -9.31 -10.12
CA ARG A 448 -8.11 -8.55 -10.66
C ARG A 448 -7.97 -7.06 -10.35
N LEU A 449 -7.55 -6.73 -9.13
CA LEU A 449 -7.28 -5.36 -8.72
C LEU A 449 -6.15 -4.75 -9.56
N GLU A 450 -5.06 -5.49 -9.76
CA GLU A 450 -3.92 -5.05 -10.56
C GLU A 450 -4.33 -4.82 -12.02
N GLN A 451 -5.06 -5.77 -12.63
CA GLN A 451 -5.60 -5.63 -13.99
C GLN A 451 -6.43 -4.36 -14.17
N LEU A 452 -7.33 -4.05 -13.22
CA LEU A 452 -8.18 -2.86 -13.27
C LEU A 452 -7.35 -1.56 -13.19
N LEU A 453 -6.36 -1.51 -12.30
CA LEU A 453 -5.51 -0.33 -12.12
C LEU A 453 -4.54 -0.14 -13.28
N GLU A 454 -3.94 -1.20 -13.80
CA GLU A 454 -3.04 -1.15 -14.95
C GLU A 454 -3.76 -0.68 -16.21
N TRP A 455 -4.97 -1.17 -16.45
CA TRP A 455 -5.78 -0.70 -17.57
C TRP A 455 -5.98 0.81 -17.48
N TRP A 456 -6.36 1.32 -16.30
CA TRP A 456 -6.55 2.75 -16.09
C TRP A 456 -5.24 3.54 -16.24
N ASP A 457 -4.15 3.01 -15.67
CA ASP A 457 -2.85 3.68 -15.63
C ASP A 457 -2.15 3.71 -17.00
N ARG A 458 -2.55 2.86 -17.96
CA ARG A 458 -2.01 2.82 -19.33
C ARG A 458 -2.17 4.13 -20.09
N ASP A 459 -3.31 4.81 -19.93
CA ASP A 459 -3.57 6.12 -20.52
C ASP A 459 -4.46 6.98 -19.62
N ARG A 460 -3.89 7.42 -18.49
CA ARG A 460 -4.60 8.23 -17.50
C ARG A 460 -5.21 9.51 -18.05
N VAL A 461 -4.53 10.12 -19.03
CA VAL A 461 -4.95 11.41 -19.60
C VAL A 461 -6.18 11.20 -20.47
N ALA A 462 -6.17 10.20 -21.35
CA ALA A 462 -7.31 9.87 -22.17
C ALA A 462 -8.51 9.42 -21.33
N HIS A 463 -8.31 8.54 -20.35
CA HIS A 463 -9.41 8.06 -19.49
C HIS A 463 -10.06 9.19 -18.68
N ARG A 464 -9.26 10.11 -18.10
CA ARG A 464 -9.80 11.29 -17.39
C ARG A 464 -10.57 12.23 -18.32
N SER A 465 -10.04 12.46 -19.51
CA SER A 465 -10.70 13.29 -20.54
C SER A 465 -12.04 12.68 -20.95
N ALA A 466 -12.09 11.36 -21.15
CA ALA A 466 -13.30 10.63 -21.47
C ALA A 466 -14.34 10.67 -20.33
N MET A 467 -13.93 10.50 -19.07
CA MET A 467 -14.83 10.68 -17.91
C MET A 467 -15.45 12.09 -17.87
N GLY A 468 -14.63 13.12 -18.09
CA GLY A 468 -15.09 14.51 -18.16
C GLY A 468 -16.09 14.74 -19.30
N MET A 469 -15.85 14.13 -20.46
CA MET A 469 -16.77 14.19 -21.59
C MET A 469 -18.13 13.57 -21.25
N ILE A 470 -18.15 12.42 -20.59
CA ILE A 470 -19.39 11.76 -20.19
C ILE A 470 -20.17 12.66 -19.22
N ALA A 471 -19.49 13.22 -18.21
CA ALA A 471 -20.09 14.13 -17.24
C ALA A 471 -20.67 15.40 -17.89
N GLU A 472 -19.99 15.96 -18.89
CA GLU A 472 -20.47 17.12 -19.65
C GLU A 472 -21.72 16.79 -20.48
N GLN A 473 -21.79 15.61 -21.09
CA GLN A 473 -22.91 15.24 -21.95
C GLN A 473 -24.12 14.69 -21.19
N VAL A 474 -23.89 14.10 -20.00
CA VAL A 474 -24.90 13.41 -19.19
C VAL A 474 -24.75 13.83 -17.73
N ALA A 475 -25.51 14.83 -17.31
CA ALA A 475 -25.40 15.41 -15.95
C ALA A 475 -25.64 14.39 -14.82
N THR A 476 -26.44 13.35 -15.06
CA THR A 476 -26.68 12.26 -14.08
C THR A 476 -25.45 11.38 -13.85
N PHE A 477 -24.39 11.53 -14.65
CA PHE A 477 -23.13 10.80 -14.50
C PHE A 477 -22.22 11.37 -13.41
N GLU A 478 -22.37 12.63 -13.02
CA GLU A 478 -21.44 13.30 -12.10
C GLU A 478 -21.29 12.60 -10.72
N PRO A 479 -22.33 12.04 -10.09
CA PRO A 479 -22.16 11.23 -8.88
C PRO A 479 -21.31 9.97 -9.11
N MET A 480 -21.54 9.26 -10.21
CA MET A 480 -20.79 8.06 -10.58
C MET A 480 -19.34 8.40 -10.96
N ASN A 481 -19.12 9.55 -11.61
CA ASN A 481 -17.81 10.08 -11.92
C ASN A 481 -16.95 10.23 -10.65
N ARG A 482 -17.50 10.89 -9.62
CA ARG A 482 -16.83 11.03 -8.30
C ARG A 482 -16.57 9.68 -7.64
N GLU A 483 -17.56 8.79 -7.67
CA GLU A 483 -17.44 7.44 -7.10
C GLU A 483 -16.31 6.64 -7.76
N VAL A 484 -16.23 6.60 -9.09
CA VAL A 484 -15.16 5.90 -9.82
C VAL A 484 -13.77 6.41 -9.42
N PHE A 485 -13.60 7.73 -9.27
CA PHE A 485 -12.32 8.29 -8.82
C PHE A 485 -12.01 7.96 -7.35
N SER A 486 -13.02 7.92 -6.47
CA SER A 486 -12.86 7.46 -5.09
C SER A 486 -12.43 5.99 -5.03
N GLN A 487 -13.09 5.14 -5.82
CA GLN A 487 -12.75 3.72 -5.94
C GLN A 487 -11.31 3.53 -6.44
N LEU A 488 -10.90 4.26 -7.47
CA LEU A 488 -9.52 4.24 -7.97
C LEU A 488 -8.49 4.65 -6.91
N ARG A 489 -8.76 5.69 -6.11
CA ARG A 489 -7.87 6.11 -5.02
C ARG A 489 -7.76 5.01 -3.96
N SER A 490 -8.89 4.47 -3.52
CA SER A 490 -8.92 3.38 -2.54
C SER A 490 -8.18 2.14 -3.03
N LEU A 491 -8.42 1.70 -4.26
CA LEU A 491 -7.77 0.51 -4.83
C LEU A 491 -6.25 0.72 -5.01
N ARG A 492 -5.80 1.93 -5.35
CA ARG A 492 -4.35 2.23 -5.41
C ARG A 492 -3.69 2.17 -4.04
N ASN A 493 -4.36 2.69 -3.01
CA ASN A 493 -3.88 2.55 -1.64
C ASN A 493 -3.83 1.08 -1.24
N ASP A 494 -4.88 0.31 -1.56
CA ASP A 494 -4.93 -1.13 -1.32
C ASP A 494 -3.77 -1.86 -2.04
N ARG A 495 -3.44 -1.49 -3.28
CA ARG A 495 -2.27 -2.00 -4.02
C ARG A 495 -0.96 -1.70 -3.31
N SER A 496 -0.74 -0.45 -2.89
CA SER A 496 0.53 -0.06 -2.26
C SER A 496 0.75 -0.69 -0.89
N VAL A 497 -0.33 -0.90 -0.12
CA VAL A 497 -0.24 -1.35 1.27
C VAL A 497 -0.40 -2.87 1.39
N TYR A 498 -1.41 -3.44 0.74
CA TYR A 498 -1.83 -4.82 0.99
C TYR A 498 -1.32 -5.83 -0.04
N LEU A 499 -1.29 -5.49 -1.34
CA LEU A 499 -0.79 -6.46 -2.34
C LEU A 499 0.69 -6.78 -2.14
N ALA A 500 1.54 -5.75 -2.03
CA ALA A 500 2.97 -5.95 -1.81
C ALA A 500 3.29 -6.70 -0.50
N ALA A 501 2.49 -6.47 0.56
CA ALA A 501 2.60 -7.21 1.80
C ALA A 501 2.13 -8.66 1.65
N GLY A 502 0.99 -8.86 0.97
CA GLY A 502 0.42 -10.17 0.67
C GLY A 502 1.38 -11.04 -0.14
N ASP A 503 2.07 -10.49 -1.13
CA ASP A 503 3.02 -11.25 -1.95
C ASP A 503 4.26 -11.68 -1.15
N LYS A 504 4.75 -10.82 -0.25
CA LYS A 504 5.80 -11.21 0.72
C LYS A 504 5.32 -12.34 1.63
N LEU A 505 4.07 -12.29 2.09
CA LEU A 505 3.50 -13.36 2.89
C LEU A 505 3.40 -14.67 2.10
N LYS A 506 2.90 -14.64 0.85
CA LYS A 506 2.83 -15.81 -0.04
C LYS A 506 4.21 -16.45 -0.20
N GLN A 507 5.23 -15.65 -0.51
CA GLN A 507 6.62 -16.14 -0.66
C GLN A 507 7.16 -16.79 0.62
N ARG A 508 6.88 -16.20 1.79
CA ARG A 508 7.29 -16.76 3.08
C ARG A 508 6.61 -18.10 3.37
N VAL A 509 5.30 -18.18 3.14
CA VAL A 509 4.54 -19.43 3.31
C VAL A 509 5.10 -20.52 2.41
N GLU A 510 5.33 -20.23 1.13
CA GLU A 510 5.93 -21.19 0.19
C GLU A 510 7.34 -21.62 0.64
N ALA A 511 8.17 -20.69 1.11
CA ALA A 511 9.51 -21.00 1.60
C ALA A 511 9.48 -21.89 2.86
N ALA A 512 8.61 -21.61 3.82
CA ALA A 512 8.46 -22.40 5.04
C ALA A 512 7.92 -23.81 4.77
N LEU A 513 6.98 -23.95 3.83
CA LEU A 513 6.50 -25.26 3.38
C LEU A 513 7.59 -26.06 2.66
N ALA A 514 8.40 -25.39 1.82
CA ALA A 514 9.50 -26.04 1.12
C ALA A 514 10.64 -26.47 2.05
N SER A 515 10.90 -25.73 3.12
CA SER A 515 11.94 -26.05 4.11
C SER A 515 11.50 -27.07 5.16
N GLY A 516 10.20 -27.40 5.25
CA GLY A 516 9.64 -28.24 6.32
C GLY A 516 9.56 -27.53 7.68
N ASP A 517 9.64 -26.20 7.70
CA ASP A 517 9.47 -25.36 8.89
C ASP A 517 8.10 -24.68 8.91
N ALA A 518 7.05 -25.40 8.51
CA ALA A 518 5.70 -24.84 8.47
C ALA A 518 5.23 -24.37 9.86
N ALA A 519 5.74 -24.96 10.94
CA ALA A 519 5.35 -24.65 12.31
C ALA A 519 5.67 -23.20 12.72
N SER A 520 6.73 -22.60 12.16
CA SER A 520 7.10 -21.20 12.43
C SER A 520 6.06 -20.20 11.92
N LEU A 521 5.26 -20.59 10.91
CA LEU A 521 4.21 -19.73 10.35
C LEU A 521 3.09 -19.41 11.35
N ARG A 522 2.89 -20.18 12.42
CA ARG A 522 1.82 -19.91 13.41
C ARG A 522 1.92 -18.52 14.01
N ASP A 523 3.10 -18.19 14.53
CA ASP A 523 3.36 -16.89 15.17
C ASP A 523 3.45 -15.79 14.11
N GLU A 524 4.09 -16.07 12.97
CA GLU A 524 4.22 -15.11 11.87
C GLU A 524 2.86 -14.66 11.33
N LEU A 525 1.92 -15.59 11.13
CA LEU A 525 0.57 -15.26 10.64
C LEU A 525 -0.22 -14.41 11.63
N ALA A 526 -0.05 -14.65 12.93
CA ALA A 526 -0.69 -13.85 13.97
C ALA A 526 -0.11 -12.42 14.05
N ASP A 527 1.20 -12.27 13.91
CA ASP A 527 1.86 -10.97 13.84
C ASP A 527 1.45 -10.20 12.58
N PHE A 528 1.39 -10.90 11.45
CA PHE A 528 1.05 -10.33 10.16
C PHE A 528 -0.39 -9.81 10.12
N GLU A 529 -1.35 -10.56 10.67
CA GLU A 529 -2.76 -10.12 10.75
C GLU A 529 -2.91 -8.83 11.57
N ARG A 530 -2.17 -8.71 12.69
CA ARG A 530 -2.16 -7.50 13.51
C ARG A 530 -1.61 -6.29 12.76
N GLN A 531 -0.60 -6.52 11.91
CA GLN A 531 0.02 -5.47 11.11
C GLN A 531 -0.84 -5.06 9.91
N TYR A 532 -1.60 -5.99 9.33
CA TYR A 532 -2.40 -5.78 8.12
C TYR A 532 -3.86 -6.24 8.30
N PRO A 533 -4.66 -5.55 9.13
CA PRO A 533 -6.00 -6.01 9.54
C PRO A 533 -7.05 -6.01 8.42
N ARG A 534 -6.79 -5.35 7.29
CA ARG A 534 -7.67 -5.38 6.11
C ARG A 534 -7.22 -6.38 5.05
N LEU A 535 -6.21 -7.21 5.31
CA LEU A 535 -5.87 -8.30 4.42
C LEU A 535 -6.72 -9.53 4.77
N GLY A 536 -7.62 -9.91 3.86
CA GLY A 536 -8.51 -11.05 4.02
C GLY A 536 -7.84 -12.38 3.64
N GLY A 537 -8.34 -13.48 4.19
CA GLY A 537 -7.90 -14.84 3.86
C GLY A 537 -6.80 -15.41 4.77
N ILE A 538 -6.31 -14.65 5.75
CA ILE A 538 -5.33 -15.14 6.74
C ILE A 538 -5.93 -16.25 7.62
N ASP A 539 -7.21 -16.15 8.00
CA ASP A 539 -7.88 -17.19 8.79
C ASP A 539 -7.94 -18.53 8.05
N THR A 540 -8.24 -18.49 6.75
CA THR A 540 -8.24 -19.68 5.87
C THR A 540 -6.83 -20.27 5.80
N LEU A 541 -5.81 -19.42 5.64
CA LEU A 541 -4.42 -19.84 5.61
C LEU A 541 -3.98 -20.48 6.93
N ARG A 542 -4.43 -19.96 8.07
CA ARG A 542 -4.19 -20.54 9.40
C ARG A 542 -4.90 -21.89 9.56
N ALA A 543 -6.14 -22.01 9.09
CA ALA A 543 -6.88 -23.25 9.14
C ALA A 543 -6.21 -24.35 8.29
N ASP A 544 -5.71 -24.00 7.10
CA ASP A 544 -4.94 -24.89 6.25
C ASP A 544 -3.60 -25.27 6.89
N LEU A 545 -2.91 -24.31 7.54
CA LEU A 545 -1.67 -24.57 8.27
C LEU A 545 -1.87 -25.63 9.36
N GLU A 546 -2.91 -25.50 10.19
CA GLU A 546 -3.17 -26.48 11.26
C GLU A 546 -3.49 -27.88 10.70
N GLN A 547 -4.26 -27.95 9.61
CA GLN A 547 -4.54 -29.23 8.93
C GLN A 547 -3.26 -29.84 8.36
N TYR A 548 -2.38 -29.03 7.75
CA TYR A 548 -1.12 -29.48 7.18
C TYR A 548 -0.16 -29.98 8.27
N LEU A 549 0.01 -29.23 9.36
CA LEU A 549 0.88 -29.63 10.48
C LEU A 549 0.43 -30.96 11.10
N ALA A 550 -0.89 -31.22 11.15
CA ALA A 550 -1.40 -32.51 11.60
C ALA A 550 -1.04 -33.67 10.65
N VAL A 551 -1.11 -33.44 9.34
CA VAL A 551 -0.69 -34.42 8.32
C VAL A 551 0.82 -34.66 8.38
N GLU A 552 1.61 -33.59 8.42
CA GLU A 552 3.07 -33.64 8.47
C GLU A 552 3.55 -34.36 9.73
N ALA A 553 2.95 -34.07 10.90
CA ALA A 553 3.24 -34.79 12.13
C ALA A 553 2.93 -36.30 12.01
N ALA A 554 1.78 -36.68 11.46
CA ALA A 554 1.42 -38.08 11.27
C ALA A 554 2.39 -38.80 10.30
N VAL A 555 2.87 -38.12 9.26
CA VAL A 555 3.90 -38.66 8.36
C VAL A 555 5.23 -38.84 9.10
N ASN A 556 5.67 -37.83 9.84
CA ASN A 556 6.93 -37.86 10.59
C ASN A 556 6.94 -38.95 11.66
N ASP A 557 5.81 -39.15 12.33
CA ASP A 557 5.58 -40.22 13.32
C ASP A 557 5.45 -41.62 12.69
N GLY A 558 5.41 -41.70 11.36
CA GLY A 558 5.29 -42.95 10.60
C GLY A 558 3.90 -43.58 10.64
N GLU A 559 2.87 -42.77 10.85
CA GLU A 559 1.46 -43.16 10.92
C GLU A 559 0.76 -42.98 9.57
N LEU A 560 1.18 -43.74 8.55
CA LEU A 560 0.69 -43.58 7.18
C LEU A 560 -0.84 -43.68 7.06
N VAL A 561 -1.48 -44.58 7.80
CA VAL A 561 -2.95 -44.74 7.79
C VAL A 561 -3.65 -43.50 8.35
N ARG A 562 -3.10 -42.91 9.42
CA ARG A 562 -3.64 -41.67 10.01
C ARG A 562 -3.38 -40.50 9.09
N ALA A 563 -2.18 -40.38 8.53
CA ALA A 563 -1.82 -39.34 7.57
C ALA A 563 -2.77 -39.36 6.36
N ALA A 564 -2.97 -40.53 5.74
CA ALA A 564 -3.91 -40.68 4.64
C ALA A 564 -5.34 -40.28 5.03
N GLY A 565 -5.83 -40.76 6.17
CA GLY A 565 -7.17 -40.39 6.65
C GLY A 565 -7.30 -38.92 7.07
N LEU A 566 -6.22 -38.24 7.44
CA LEU A 566 -6.24 -36.78 7.67
C LEU A 566 -6.35 -36.06 6.32
N VAL A 567 -5.54 -36.43 5.34
CA VAL A 567 -5.57 -35.79 4.02
C VAL A 567 -6.93 -35.96 3.33
N GLU A 568 -7.56 -37.14 3.39
CA GLU A 568 -8.89 -37.37 2.81
C GLU A 568 -10.00 -36.51 3.44
N ARG A 569 -9.83 -36.12 4.71
CA ARG A 569 -10.80 -35.30 5.45
C ARG A 569 -10.51 -33.80 5.39
N SER A 570 -9.29 -33.43 5.03
CA SER A 570 -8.86 -32.05 4.94
C SER A 570 -9.45 -31.37 3.72
N ALA A 571 -9.79 -30.08 3.86
CA ALA A 571 -10.33 -29.24 2.80
C ALA A 571 -9.43 -28.02 2.60
N PHE A 572 -8.21 -28.27 2.10
CA PHE A 572 -7.24 -27.22 1.83
C PHE A 572 -7.79 -26.24 0.80
N SER A 573 -7.90 -24.97 1.19
CA SER A 573 -8.53 -23.93 0.37
C SER A 573 -7.51 -23.01 -0.31
N THR A 574 -6.29 -22.94 0.22
CA THR A 574 -5.24 -22.05 -0.26
C THR A 574 -4.26 -22.79 -1.21
N PRO A 575 -3.85 -22.15 -2.33
CA PRO A 575 -2.97 -22.77 -3.32
C PRO A 575 -1.63 -23.35 -2.81
N PRO A 576 -0.90 -22.73 -1.86
CA PRO A 576 0.37 -23.31 -1.41
C PRO A 576 0.16 -24.63 -0.65
N PHE A 577 -0.86 -24.73 0.21
CA PHE A 577 -1.13 -25.94 0.96
C PHE A 577 -1.71 -27.06 0.10
N GLN A 578 -2.59 -26.74 -0.87
CA GLN A 578 -3.07 -27.71 -1.85
C GLN A 578 -1.91 -28.39 -2.59
N ARG A 579 -1.00 -27.59 -3.17
CA ARG A 579 0.18 -28.11 -3.88
C ARG A 579 1.10 -28.93 -2.97
N GLN A 580 1.34 -28.44 -1.75
CA GLN A 580 2.23 -29.13 -0.80
C GLN A 580 1.65 -30.49 -0.38
N VAL A 581 0.34 -30.57 -0.14
CA VAL A 581 -0.33 -31.81 0.23
C VAL A 581 -0.38 -32.78 -0.95
N GLU A 582 -0.68 -32.33 -2.15
CA GLU A 582 -0.59 -33.16 -3.37
C GLU A 582 0.83 -33.72 -3.57
N ALA A 583 1.86 -32.89 -3.35
CA ALA A 583 3.25 -33.32 -3.41
C ALA A 583 3.59 -34.35 -2.31
N LEU A 584 3.08 -34.16 -1.09
CA LEU A 584 3.27 -35.10 0.01
C LEU A 584 2.53 -36.42 -0.24
N GLN A 585 1.29 -36.39 -0.72
CA GLN A 585 0.52 -37.57 -1.10
C GLN A 585 1.28 -38.40 -2.15
N SER A 586 1.74 -37.76 -3.22
CA SER A 586 2.43 -38.45 -4.31
C SER A 586 3.81 -38.99 -3.94
N ARG A 587 4.53 -38.36 -3.01
CA ARG A 587 5.87 -38.78 -2.57
C ARG A 587 5.85 -39.79 -1.44
N THR A 588 4.87 -39.72 -0.54
CA THR A 588 4.94 -40.40 0.76
C THR A 588 3.81 -41.39 1.00
N LEU A 589 2.59 -41.13 0.53
CA LEU A 589 1.46 -42.01 0.79
C LEU A 589 1.38 -43.12 -0.27
N PRO A 590 1.37 -44.40 0.15
CA PRO A 590 1.24 -45.51 -0.79
C PRO A 590 -0.24 -45.70 -1.22
N SER A 591 -0.49 -46.66 -2.12
CA SER A 591 -1.84 -46.94 -2.61
C SER A 591 -2.80 -47.38 -1.49
N ALA A 592 -4.10 -47.26 -1.74
CA ALA A 592 -5.15 -47.66 -0.80
C ALA A 592 -4.99 -49.13 -0.33
N ASP A 593 -4.60 -50.04 -1.23
CA ASP A 593 -4.36 -51.45 -0.89
C ASP A 593 -3.18 -51.63 0.08
N ILE A 594 -2.11 -50.86 -0.10
CA ILE A 594 -0.95 -50.88 0.79
C ILE A 594 -1.31 -50.26 2.15
N LEU A 595 -2.08 -49.17 2.16
CA LEU A 595 -2.59 -48.57 3.40
C LEU A 595 -3.49 -49.54 4.18
N ALA A 596 -4.34 -50.31 3.49
CA ALA A 596 -5.16 -51.34 4.11
C ALA A 596 -4.29 -52.46 4.74
N ALA A 597 -3.19 -52.84 4.10
CA ALA A 597 -2.23 -53.78 4.65
C ALA A 597 -1.52 -53.22 5.90
N TYR A 598 -1.13 -51.94 5.93
CA TYR A 598 -0.62 -51.29 7.15
C TYR A 598 -1.66 -51.27 8.28
N ALA A 599 -2.92 -50.97 7.96
CA ALA A 599 -4.01 -50.99 8.94
C ALA A 599 -4.23 -52.39 9.53
N THR A 600 -4.10 -53.43 8.70
CA THR A 600 -4.20 -54.84 9.11
C THR A 600 -3.07 -55.20 10.06
N ALA A 601 -1.82 -54.88 9.71
CA ALA A 601 -0.66 -55.11 10.59
C ALA A 601 -0.81 -54.41 11.95
N ALA A 602 -1.35 -53.19 11.97
CA ALA A 602 -1.62 -52.45 13.20
C ALA A 602 -2.76 -53.07 14.04
N SER A 603 -3.76 -53.69 13.40
CA SER A 603 -4.80 -54.45 14.12
C SER A 603 -4.22 -55.72 14.73
N ASP A 604 -3.54 -56.55 13.92
CA ASP A 604 -2.91 -57.79 14.36
C ASP A 604 -1.96 -57.53 15.55
N TRP A 605 -1.19 -56.44 15.51
CA TRP A 605 -0.34 -56.03 16.63
C TRP A 605 -1.12 -55.71 17.92
N ARG A 606 -2.22 -54.95 17.82
CA ARG A 606 -3.05 -54.57 18.98
C ARG A 606 -3.75 -55.79 19.58
N ASP A 607 -4.17 -56.71 18.74
CA ASP A 607 -4.92 -57.91 19.12
C ASP A 607 -3.99 -59.01 19.69
N GLY A 608 -2.66 -58.86 19.49
CA GLY A 608 -1.65 -59.78 20.02
C GLY A 608 -1.21 -60.87 19.04
N GLU A 609 -1.64 -60.79 17.79
CA GLU A 609 -1.21 -61.65 16.69
C GLU A 609 0.18 -61.20 16.18
N LEU A 610 1.18 -61.24 17.06
CA LEU A 610 2.49 -60.59 16.85
C LEU A 610 3.23 -61.11 15.62
N GLU A 611 3.24 -62.42 15.38
CA GLU A 611 3.90 -63.01 14.21
C GLU A 611 3.26 -62.55 12.90
N ARG A 612 1.93 -62.58 12.82
CA ARG A 612 1.18 -62.09 11.64
C ARG A 612 1.45 -60.62 11.38
N ALA A 613 1.48 -59.78 12.43
CA ALA A 613 1.81 -58.37 12.32
C ALA A 613 3.24 -58.15 11.78
N LEU A 614 4.22 -58.92 12.25
CA LEU A 614 5.61 -58.84 11.79
C LEU A 614 5.75 -59.32 10.34
N ASP A 615 5.13 -60.44 9.97
CA ASP A 615 5.16 -60.97 8.59
C ASP A 615 4.55 -59.97 7.60
N GLN A 616 3.45 -59.33 7.97
CA GLN A 616 2.82 -58.31 7.14
C GLN A 616 3.72 -57.08 6.98
N LEU A 617 4.41 -56.64 8.03
CA LEU A 617 5.41 -55.57 7.96
C LEU A 617 6.65 -55.96 7.15
N GLU A 618 7.09 -57.22 7.22
CA GLU A 618 8.21 -57.75 6.43
C GLU A 618 7.89 -57.71 4.94
N TRP A 619 6.65 -58.07 4.56
CA TRP A 619 6.17 -57.94 3.19
C TRP A 619 6.07 -56.47 2.76
N LEU A 620 5.50 -55.60 3.63
CA LEU A 620 5.35 -54.17 3.37
C LEU A 620 6.70 -53.44 3.21
N ARG A 621 7.78 -53.94 3.82
CA ARG A 621 9.14 -53.40 3.65
C ARG A 621 9.59 -53.35 2.18
N ASN A 622 9.09 -54.25 1.35
CA ASN A 622 9.44 -54.33 -0.07
C ASN A 622 8.43 -53.61 -0.99
N GLN A 623 7.47 -52.88 -0.41
CA GLN A 623 6.45 -52.10 -1.13
C GLN A 623 6.79 -50.60 -1.13
N PRO A 624 6.12 -49.77 -1.95
CA PRO A 624 6.18 -48.31 -1.83
C PRO A 624 5.92 -47.85 -0.39
N GLY A 625 6.80 -47.01 0.15
CA GLY A 625 6.80 -46.63 1.57
C GLY A 625 7.45 -47.66 2.51
N GLY A 626 8.21 -48.62 1.98
CA GLY A 626 8.84 -49.71 2.73
C GLY A 626 9.78 -49.28 3.87
N ASP A 627 10.36 -48.08 3.81
CA ASP A 627 11.18 -47.51 4.89
C ASP A 627 10.39 -47.32 6.19
N PHE A 628 9.08 -47.06 6.10
CA PHE A 628 8.20 -46.96 7.26
C PHE A 628 7.99 -48.35 7.90
N ALA A 629 7.68 -49.35 7.08
CA ALA A 629 7.58 -50.73 7.54
C ALA A 629 8.88 -51.23 8.15
N ALA A 630 10.05 -50.90 7.59
CA ALA A 630 11.35 -51.23 8.16
C ALA A 630 11.54 -50.66 9.57
N ARG A 631 11.22 -49.37 9.78
CA ARG A 631 11.29 -48.73 11.09
C ARG A 631 10.33 -49.36 12.10
N GLN A 632 9.08 -49.61 11.70
CA GLN A 632 8.10 -50.27 12.57
C GLN A 632 8.52 -51.70 12.93
N LEU A 633 9.03 -52.46 11.96
CA LEU A 633 9.51 -53.82 12.16
C LEU A 633 10.65 -53.86 13.19
N GLN A 634 11.63 -52.96 13.08
CA GLN A 634 12.73 -52.85 14.03
C GLN A 634 12.23 -52.51 15.44
N ALA A 635 11.38 -51.47 15.57
CA ALA A 635 10.85 -51.03 16.86
C ALA A 635 10.01 -52.12 17.54
N LYS A 636 9.15 -52.81 16.78
CA LYS A 636 8.28 -53.88 17.27
C LYS A 636 9.07 -55.13 17.69
N ARG A 637 10.10 -55.52 16.93
CA ARG A 637 11.03 -56.60 17.33
C ARG A 637 11.75 -56.27 18.63
N GLN A 638 12.23 -55.04 18.77
CA GLN A 638 12.85 -54.59 20.01
C GLN A 638 11.86 -54.64 21.18
N LEU A 639 10.62 -54.20 20.98
CA LEU A 639 9.59 -54.24 22.02
C LEU A 639 9.28 -55.68 22.48
N ILE A 640 9.17 -56.62 21.54
CA ILE A 640 8.99 -58.05 21.84
C ILE A 640 10.19 -58.60 22.64
N SER A 641 11.41 -58.28 22.21
CA SER A 641 12.64 -58.71 22.91
C SER A 641 12.72 -58.14 24.33
N ASP A 642 12.42 -56.85 24.50
CA ASP A 642 12.37 -56.18 25.78
C ASP A 642 11.30 -56.78 26.70
N TYR A 643 10.12 -57.11 26.14
CA TYR A 643 9.05 -57.78 26.88
C TYR A 643 9.46 -59.17 27.33
N ALA A 644 10.03 -59.99 26.45
CA ALA A 644 10.53 -61.32 26.79
C ALA A 644 11.61 -61.24 27.88
N THR A 645 12.53 -60.28 27.76
CA THR A 645 13.55 -60.01 28.78
C THR A 645 12.91 -59.64 30.11
N LEU A 646 11.91 -58.75 30.12
CA LEU A 646 11.19 -58.38 31.36
C LEU A 646 10.58 -59.61 32.05
N GLN A 647 10.03 -60.57 31.30
CA GLN A 647 9.42 -61.78 31.86
C GLN A 647 10.45 -62.67 32.58
N THR A 648 11.73 -62.68 32.18
CA THR A 648 12.75 -63.51 32.86
C THR A 648 13.08 -63.05 34.28
N TYR A 649 12.83 -61.77 34.59
CA TYR A 649 13.02 -61.20 35.93
C TYR A 649 11.80 -61.37 36.83
N ARG A 650 10.67 -61.91 36.32
CA ARG A 650 9.41 -61.98 37.07
C ARG A 650 9.57 -62.78 38.36
N GLY A 651 9.17 -62.17 39.48
CA GLY A 651 9.35 -62.73 40.84
C GLY A 651 10.70 -62.41 41.49
N GLY A 652 11.64 -61.78 40.77
CA GLY A 652 12.88 -61.23 41.32
C GLY A 652 12.71 -59.83 41.91
N SER A 653 13.70 -59.37 42.68
CA SER A 653 13.71 -58.04 43.30
C SER A 653 13.74 -56.89 42.28
N GLU A 654 14.36 -57.09 41.12
CA GLU A 654 14.46 -56.08 40.06
C GLU A 654 13.22 -55.98 39.15
N TYR A 655 12.25 -56.89 39.29
CA TYR A 655 11.11 -56.97 38.36
C TYR A 655 10.28 -55.69 38.35
N GLY A 656 9.95 -55.17 39.54
CA GLY A 656 9.10 -53.99 39.67
C GLY A 656 9.67 -52.77 38.95
N ASP A 657 10.97 -52.51 39.13
CA ASP A 657 11.64 -51.36 38.50
C ASP A 657 11.70 -51.48 36.98
N ARG A 658 12.03 -52.67 36.48
CA ARG A 658 12.07 -52.95 35.04
C ARG A 658 10.68 -52.89 34.41
N LEU A 659 9.67 -53.38 35.12
CA LEU A 659 8.26 -53.33 34.72
C LEU A 659 7.79 -51.90 34.55
N VAL A 660 8.05 -51.01 35.52
CA VAL A 660 7.66 -49.60 35.43
C VAL A 660 8.31 -48.93 34.23
N ARG A 661 9.62 -49.15 34.01
CA ARG A 661 10.36 -48.59 32.87
C ARG A 661 9.85 -49.12 31.52
N PHE A 662 9.49 -50.40 31.44
CA PHE A 662 8.94 -50.98 30.22
C PHE A 662 7.53 -50.44 29.96
N TYR A 663 6.66 -50.51 30.97
CA TYR A 663 5.27 -50.06 30.88
C TYR A 663 5.17 -48.58 30.52
N SER A 664 6.11 -47.74 30.98
CA SER A 664 6.11 -46.31 30.64
C SER A 664 6.41 -45.98 29.19
N ARG A 665 6.99 -46.92 28.43
CA ARG A 665 7.30 -46.78 27.00
C ARG A 665 6.15 -47.25 26.09
N LEU A 666 5.15 -47.93 26.63
CA LEU A 666 4.03 -48.47 25.84
C LEU A 666 3.02 -47.37 25.50
N ASP A 667 2.51 -47.41 24.26
CA ASP A 667 1.34 -46.65 23.86
C ASP A 667 0.05 -47.43 24.26
N PRO A 668 -0.85 -46.85 25.08
CA PRO A 668 -2.05 -47.53 25.55
C PRO A 668 -2.97 -48.07 24.45
N ASP A 669 -3.00 -47.39 23.29
CA ASP A 669 -3.88 -47.71 22.17
C ASP A 669 -3.20 -48.64 21.16
N ARG A 670 -1.91 -48.42 20.87
CA ARG A 670 -1.15 -49.24 19.91
C ARG A 670 -0.64 -50.53 20.52
N ASP A 671 -0.14 -50.50 21.75
CA ASP A 671 0.48 -51.64 22.41
C ASP A 671 -0.49 -52.33 23.38
N ARG A 672 -1.78 -52.27 23.04
CA ARG A 672 -2.90 -52.75 23.85
C ARG A 672 -2.69 -54.16 24.41
N HIS A 673 -2.15 -55.07 23.61
CA HIS A 673 -1.82 -56.43 24.04
C HIS A 673 -0.86 -56.45 25.26
N PHE A 674 0.28 -55.74 25.17
CA PHE A 674 1.27 -55.67 26.24
C PHE A 674 0.74 -54.93 27.48
N VAL A 675 0.00 -53.84 27.24
CA VAL A 675 -0.64 -53.05 28.29
C VAL A 675 -1.63 -53.92 29.07
N ALA A 676 -2.47 -54.68 28.38
CA ALA A 676 -3.43 -55.61 29.00
C ALA A 676 -2.69 -56.68 29.82
N ALA A 677 -1.66 -57.31 29.25
CA ALA A 677 -0.88 -58.37 29.89
C ALA A 677 -0.17 -57.90 31.18
N LEU A 678 0.36 -56.67 31.19
CA LEU A 678 1.12 -56.12 32.32
C LEU A 678 0.30 -55.30 33.31
N SER A 679 -0.95 -54.95 32.97
CA SER A 679 -1.80 -54.05 33.78
C SER A 679 -1.98 -54.50 35.24
N ARG A 680 -2.03 -55.81 35.50
CA ARG A 680 -2.15 -56.36 36.85
C ARG A 680 -0.86 -56.21 37.65
N ASP A 681 0.26 -56.58 37.04
CA ASP A 681 1.58 -56.51 37.67
C ASP A 681 1.96 -55.05 37.92
N PHE A 682 1.69 -54.14 36.97
CA PHE A 682 1.94 -52.72 37.12
C PHE A 682 1.13 -52.13 38.28
N ARG A 683 -0.14 -52.53 38.44
CA ARG A 683 -0.97 -52.16 39.59
C ARG A 683 -0.40 -52.66 40.92
N ALA A 684 0.20 -53.85 40.96
CA ALA A 684 0.85 -54.37 42.16
C ALA A 684 2.13 -53.56 42.53
N HIS A 685 2.82 -53.00 41.53
CA HIS A 685 4.03 -52.19 41.70
C HIS A 685 3.78 -50.68 41.69
N ARG A 686 2.52 -50.23 41.85
CA ARG A 686 2.12 -48.82 41.78
C ARG A 686 2.89 -47.91 42.75
N GLY A 687 3.21 -48.42 43.95
CA GLY A 687 4.00 -47.70 44.95
C GLY A 687 5.42 -47.40 44.48
N ALA A 688 6.11 -48.41 43.93
CA ALA A 688 7.44 -48.25 43.36
C ALA A 688 7.43 -47.32 42.14
N ALA A 689 6.40 -47.41 41.30
CA ALA A 689 6.21 -46.51 40.16
C ALA A 689 6.08 -45.05 40.62
N ARG A 690 5.30 -44.80 41.68
CA ARG A 690 5.13 -43.45 42.24
C ARG A 690 6.44 -42.92 42.81
N GLN A 691 7.13 -43.71 43.64
CA GLN A 691 8.41 -43.32 44.21
C GLN A 691 9.42 -42.95 43.11
N ARG A 692 9.48 -43.75 42.03
CA ARG A 692 10.36 -43.47 40.89
C ARG A 692 10.00 -42.18 40.16
N ALA A 693 8.72 -41.87 40.02
CA ALA A 693 8.29 -40.61 39.44
C ALA A 693 8.65 -39.42 40.35
N ASP A 694 8.51 -39.56 41.67
CA ASP A 694 8.95 -38.57 42.64
C ASP A 694 10.47 -38.33 42.56
N GLU A 695 11.27 -39.40 42.48
CA GLU A 695 12.72 -39.34 42.27
C GLU A 695 13.10 -38.68 40.94
N ALA A 696 12.36 -38.97 39.86
CA ALA A 696 12.58 -38.34 38.56
C ALA A 696 12.32 -36.82 38.62
N TRP A 697 11.27 -36.38 39.32
CA TRP A 697 11.02 -34.96 39.54
C TRP A 697 12.10 -34.29 40.40
N GLN A 698 12.57 -34.96 41.45
CA GLN A 698 13.67 -34.45 42.27
C GLN A 698 14.98 -34.32 41.48
N ASN A 699 15.27 -35.28 40.60
CA ASN A 699 16.44 -35.23 39.72
C ASN A 699 16.31 -34.12 38.67
N ALA A 700 15.11 -33.93 38.11
CA ALA A 700 14.85 -32.83 37.19
C ALA A 700 15.07 -31.46 37.84
N ASP A 701 14.52 -31.27 39.04
CA ASP A 701 14.67 -30.03 39.80
C ASP A 701 16.14 -29.76 40.17
N ARG A 702 16.89 -30.80 40.56
CA ARG A 702 18.33 -30.69 40.84
C ARG A 702 19.12 -30.30 39.61
N ALA A 703 18.96 -31.02 38.50
CA ALA A 703 19.67 -30.74 37.25
C ALA A 703 19.33 -29.34 36.70
N TRP A 704 18.07 -28.91 36.83
CA TRP A 704 17.64 -27.56 36.45
C TRP A 704 18.26 -26.47 37.32
N ARG A 705 18.32 -26.66 38.64
CA ARG A 705 18.99 -25.73 39.55
C ARG A 705 20.49 -25.65 39.23
N ASP A 706 21.16 -26.78 39.07
CA ASP A 706 22.59 -26.82 38.73
C ASP A 706 22.87 -26.13 37.39
N TYR A 707 22.01 -26.32 36.39
CA TYR A 707 22.08 -25.63 35.09
C TYR A 707 22.01 -24.10 35.27
N ARG A 708 21.05 -23.62 36.07
CA ARG A 708 20.83 -22.19 36.31
C ARG A 708 21.93 -21.56 37.15
N GLU A 709 22.40 -22.23 38.19
CA GLU A 709 23.48 -21.75 39.06
C GLU A 709 24.80 -21.61 38.29
N ARG A 710 25.04 -22.50 37.31
CA ARG A 710 26.17 -22.40 36.37
C ARG A 710 25.96 -21.38 35.25
N GLY A 711 24.88 -20.59 35.32
CA GLY A 711 24.62 -19.45 34.44
C GLY A 711 24.03 -19.79 33.07
N GLY A 712 23.62 -21.05 32.85
CA GLY A 712 23.03 -21.54 31.60
C GLY A 712 23.96 -21.44 30.39
N ILE A 713 23.43 -21.82 29.21
CA ILE A 713 24.13 -21.68 27.93
C ILE A 713 23.92 -20.25 27.44
N ARG A 714 24.96 -19.42 27.51
CA ARG A 714 24.93 -18.00 27.11
C ARG A 714 25.35 -17.83 25.65
N GLY A 715 25.08 -16.65 25.09
CA GLY A 715 25.39 -16.34 23.68
C GLY A 715 26.85 -16.60 23.29
N LEU A 716 27.81 -16.26 24.16
CA LEU A 716 29.24 -16.50 23.91
C LEU A 716 29.57 -17.99 23.73
N LEU A 717 29.03 -18.87 24.60
CA LEU A 717 29.23 -20.33 24.51
C LEU A 717 28.66 -20.91 23.20
N ARG A 718 27.60 -20.30 22.66
CA ARG A 718 27.03 -20.73 21.38
C ARG A 718 27.95 -20.38 20.20
N LEU A 719 28.63 -19.24 20.28
CA LEU A 719 29.51 -18.71 19.23
C LEU A 719 30.90 -19.35 19.18
N GLU A 720 31.28 -20.15 20.18
CA GLU A 720 32.57 -20.81 20.20
C GLU A 720 32.78 -21.69 18.96
N GLU A 721 34.00 -21.63 18.39
CA GLU A 721 34.42 -22.31 17.17
C GLU A 721 34.50 -23.84 17.31
N SER A 722 34.25 -24.37 18.50
CA SER A 722 34.15 -25.80 18.80
C SER A 722 33.07 -26.06 19.85
N VAL A 723 32.77 -27.34 20.10
CA VAL A 723 31.99 -27.77 21.26
C VAL A 723 32.94 -27.79 22.45
N SER A 724 32.87 -26.78 23.31
CA SER A 724 33.68 -26.73 24.53
C SER A 724 33.15 -27.69 25.61
N ASP A 725 34.04 -28.08 26.52
CA ASP A 725 33.66 -28.85 27.71
C ASP A 725 32.58 -28.14 28.54
N GLU A 726 32.61 -26.80 28.58
CA GLU A 726 31.59 -26.03 29.30
C GLU A 726 30.22 -26.09 28.59
N PHE A 727 30.20 -25.95 27.26
CA PHE A 727 28.98 -26.10 26.47
C PHE A 727 28.40 -27.52 26.62
N GLU A 728 29.25 -28.54 26.56
CA GLU A 728 28.84 -29.94 26.70
C GLU A 728 28.25 -30.20 28.09
N GLN A 729 28.95 -29.82 29.17
CA GLN A 729 28.46 -30.00 30.54
C GLN A 729 27.10 -29.33 30.79
N LYS A 730 26.92 -28.11 30.26
CA LYS A 730 25.64 -27.38 30.40
C LYS A 730 24.53 -28.01 29.57
N SER A 731 24.84 -28.51 28.39
CA SER A 731 23.89 -29.24 27.55
C SER A 731 23.45 -30.55 28.21
N VAL A 732 24.39 -31.26 28.85
CA VAL A 732 24.09 -32.46 29.66
C VAL A 732 23.11 -32.13 30.77
N LEU A 733 23.36 -31.09 31.58
CA LEU A 733 22.45 -30.70 32.67
C LEU A 733 21.05 -30.37 32.17
N LEU A 734 20.94 -29.60 31.08
CA LEU A 734 19.64 -29.24 30.49
C LEU A 734 18.90 -30.47 29.93
N ARG A 735 19.61 -31.37 29.26
CA ARG A 735 19.07 -32.64 28.76
C ARG A 735 18.62 -33.55 29.90
N ASP A 736 19.38 -33.63 30.98
CA ASP A 736 19.08 -34.47 32.14
C ASP A 736 17.86 -33.94 32.89
N ALA A 737 17.75 -32.60 33.02
CA ALA A 737 16.56 -31.95 33.56
C ALA A 737 15.31 -32.29 32.73
N PHE A 738 15.39 -32.13 31.40
CA PHE A 738 14.28 -32.42 30.50
C PHE A 738 13.87 -33.90 30.53
N SER A 739 14.82 -34.83 30.37
CA SER A 739 14.54 -36.27 30.31
C SER A 739 13.98 -36.80 31.63
N SER A 740 14.48 -36.31 32.77
CA SER A 740 13.97 -36.68 34.09
C SER A 740 12.54 -36.15 34.30
N ALA A 741 12.27 -34.90 33.94
CA ALA A 741 10.94 -34.31 34.08
C ALA A 741 9.92 -34.99 33.15
N ALA A 742 10.29 -35.25 31.90
CA ALA A 742 9.47 -36.00 30.94
C ALA A 742 9.14 -37.41 31.46
N THR A 743 10.12 -38.10 32.07
CA THR A 743 9.92 -39.41 32.69
C THR A 743 8.94 -39.34 33.86
N GLY A 744 9.13 -38.39 34.79
CA GLY A 744 8.24 -38.21 35.94
C GLY A 744 6.79 -37.94 35.53
N ARG A 745 6.62 -37.04 34.56
CA ARG A 745 5.32 -36.70 33.95
C ARG A 745 4.64 -37.92 33.32
N GLN A 746 5.37 -38.70 32.53
CA GLN A 746 4.83 -39.88 31.86
C GLN A 746 4.37 -40.93 32.88
N VAL A 747 5.16 -41.20 33.92
CA VAL A 747 4.78 -42.17 34.96
C VAL A 747 3.58 -41.66 35.77
N TYR A 748 3.53 -40.39 36.14
CA TYR A 748 2.35 -39.81 36.80
C TYR A 748 1.08 -39.93 35.95
N ARG A 749 1.18 -39.68 34.63
CA ARG A 749 0.05 -39.85 33.69
C ARG A 749 -0.47 -41.29 33.72
N LEU A 750 0.42 -42.27 33.66
CA LEU A 750 0.06 -43.71 33.74
C LEU A 750 -0.55 -44.09 35.09
N LEU A 751 -0.13 -43.41 36.15
CA LEU A 751 -0.67 -43.59 37.50
C LEU A 751 -1.94 -42.75 37.75
N SER A 752 -2.41 -41.97 36.78
CA SER A 752 -3.49 -40.97 36.94
C SER A 752 -3.28 -40.05 38.15
N VAL A 753 -2.02 -39.71 38.44
CA VAL A 753 -1.63 -38.76 39.48
C VAL A 753 -1.51 -37.39 38.84
N ARG A 754 -2.18 -36.38 39.41
CA ARG A 754 -2.01 -34.99 38.96
C ARG A 754 -0.67 -34.45 39.43
N GLU A 755 0.01 -33.77 38.52
CA GLU A 755 1.20 -32.97 38.82
C GLU A 755 0.84 -31.81 39.75
N THR A 756 1.78 -31.42 40.59
CA THR A 756 1.67 -30.18 41.35
C THR A 756 1.94 -28.97 40.44
N ALA A 757 1.40 -27.79 40.81
CA ALA A 757 1.64 -26.57 40.06
C ALA A 757 3.15 -26.26 39.89
N GLY A 758 3.97 -26.59 40.90
CA GLY A 758 5.43 -26.44 40.82
C GLY A 758 6.08 -27.35 39.79
N GLN A 759 5.65 -28.62 39.69
CA GLN A 759 6.16 -29.56 38.67
C GLN A 759 5.74 -29.14 37.26
N THR A 760 4.49 -28.69 37.09
CA THR A 760 4.01 -28.18 35.81
C THR A 760 4.81 -26.94 35.37
N SER A 761 5.07 -26.00 36.29
CA SER A 761 5.91 -24.83 36.03
C SER A 761 7.34 -25.22 35.69
N LEU A 762 7.97 -26.11 36.49
CA LEU A 762 9.33 -26.58 36.26
C LEU A 762 9.50 -27.18 34.86
N TYR A 763 8.57 -28.05 34.45
CA TYR A 763 8.61 -28.64 33.11
C TYR A 763 8.47 -27.58 32.01
N ALA A 764 7.55 -26.62 32.18
CA ALA A 764 7.37 -25.54 31.22
C ALA A 764 8.64 -24.68 31.09
N ASP A 765 9.30 -24.35 32.21
CA ASP A 765 10.53 -23.56 32.22
C ASP A 765 11.68 -24.30 31.51
N ILE A 766 11.85 -25.59 31.79
CA ILE A 766 12.87 -26.43 31.13
C ILE A 766 12.63 -26.49 29.61
N VAL A 767 11.38 -26.71 29.19
CA VAL A 767 11.01 -26.78 27.76
C VAL A 767 11.23 -25.44 27.07
N ALA A 768 10.84 -24.33 27.71
CA ALA A 768 11.04 -22.99 27.18
C ALA A 768 12.52 -22.68 26.97
N GLU A 769 13.36 -23.01 27.95
CA GLU A 769 14.81 -22.85 27.84
C GLU A 769 15.42 -23.74 26.75
N LEU A 770 15.03 -25.01 26.69
CA LEU A 770 15.51 -25.93 25.66
C LEU A 770 15.19 -25.42 24.24
N ASN A 771 13.96 -24.96 24.01
CA ASN A 771 13.55 -24.39 22.73
C ASN A 771 14.25 -23.07 22.43
N LEU A 772 14.48 -22.22 23.45
CA LEU A 772 15.27 -21.01 23.31
C LEU A 772 16.69 -21.32 22.84
N GLN A 773 17.36 -22.29 23.46
CA GLN A 773 18.74 -22.65 23.13
C GLN A 773 18.86 -23.23 21.71
N ARG A 774 17.93 -24.10 21.31
CA ARG A 774 17.89 -24.65 19.95
C ARG A 774 17.66 -23.57 18.89
N ARG A 775 16.63 -22.73 19.04
CA ARG A 775 16.37 -21.61 18.13
C ARG A 775 17.54 -20.64 18.05
N SER A 776 18.17 -20.34 19.18
CA SER A 776 19.35 -19.46 19.23
C SER A 776 20.54 -20.04 18.45
N LEU A 777 20.70 -21.37 18.40
CA LEU A 777 21.73 -22.01 17.60
C LEU A 777 21.37 -22.04 16.11
N GLU A 778 20.11 -22.33 15.77
CA GLU A 778 19.61 -22.33 14.38
C GLU A 778 19.76 -20.94 13.72
N GLN A 779 19.53 -19.86 14.48
CA GLN A 779 19.79 -18.48 14.05
C GLN A 779 21.28 -18.17 13.75
N LEU A 780 22.20 -18.99 14.26
CA LEU A 780 23.64 -18.86 14.00
C LEU A 780 24.09 -19.68 12.79
N SER A 781 23.18 -20.21 11.97
CA SER A 781 23.51 -20.97 10.74
C SER A 781 24.38 -20.21 9.73
N MET A 782 24.31 -18.87 9.71
CA MET A 782 25.19 -18.03 8.88
C MET A 782 26.56 -17.72 9.52
N VAL A 783 26.73 -18.03 10.80
CA VAL A 783 27.90 -17.67 11.61
C VAL A 783 28.73 -18.90 11.98
N LEU A 784 28.08 -20.04 12.24
CA LEU A 784 28.72 -21.30 12.60
C LEU A 784 28.83 -22.24 11.39
N PRO A 785 29.93 -22.99 11.25
CA PRO A 785 30.03 -24.06 10.27
C PRO A 785 28.89 -25.09 10.44
N PRO A 786 28.28 -25.60 9.36
CA PRO A 786 27.15 -26.53 9.44
C PRO A 786 27.40 -27.75 10.34
N ALA A 787 28.56 -28.39 10.19
CA ALA A 787 28.93 -29.56 10.99
C ALA A 787 29.05 -29.25 12.50
N LEU A 788 29.50 -28.04 12.86
CA LEU A 788 29.60 -27.61 14.25
C LEU A 788 28.20 -27.28 14.82
N LEU A 789 27.37 -26.63 14.02
CA LEU A 789 25.97 -26.36 14.39
C LEU A 789 25.22 -27.67 14.66
N ASP A 790 25.35 -28.66 13.76
CA ASP A 790 24.74 -29.99 13.93
C ASP A 790 25.24 -30.68 15.20
N ALA A 791 26.55 -30.63 15.47
CA ALA A 791 27.13 -31.20 16.69
C ALA A 791 26.58 -30.55 17.97
N LYS A 792 26.43 -29.22 17.99
CA LYS A 792 25.83 -28.50 19.14
C LYS A 792 24.33 -28.82 19.29
N LEU A 793 23.59 -28.87 18.19
CA LEU A 793 22.16 -29.22 18.20
C LEU A 793 21.91 -30.67 18.61
N ALA A 794 22.81 -31.60 18.29
CA ALA A 794 22.70 -33.01 18.69
C ALA A 794 22.79 -33.22 20.21
N LEU A 795 23.42 -32.30 20.94
CA LEU A 795 23.50 -32.35 22.41
C LEU A 795 22.21 -31.92 23.12
N LEU A 796 21.31 -31.25 22.41
CA LEU A 796 20.06 -30.71 22.96
C LEU A 796 18.85 -31.51 22.42
N PRO A 797 18.02 -32.13 23.27
CA PRO A 797 16.86 -32.90 22.81
C PRO A 797 15.81 -32.02 22.10
N VAL A 798 15.01 -32.62 21.21
CA VAL A 798 13.85 -31.97 20.59
C VAL A 798 12.63 -32.17 21.49
N SER A 799 11.92 -31.09 21.85
CA SER A 799 10.70 -31.18 22.63
C SER A 799 9.47 -31.30 21.72
N ASN A 800 9.17 -32.51 21.24
CA ASN A 800 7.89 -32.78 20.57
C ASN A 800 6.79 -32.85 21.65
N GLY A 801 6.25 -31.71 22.09
CA GLY A 801 5.29 -31.74 23.21
C GLY A 801 4.57 -30.46 23.64
N ALA A 802 4.64 -29.36 22.90
CA ALA A 802 3.90 -28.15 23.25
C ALA A 802 2.54 -28.07 22.51
N GLN A 803 1.62 -29.03 22.73
CA GLN A 803 0.21 -28.86 22.31
C GLN A 803 -0.85 -29.67 23.07
N GLN A 804 -0.55 -30.26 24.23
CA GLN A 804 -1.57 -30.91 25.06
C GLN A 804 -1.53 -30.45 26.51
N THR A 805 -1.85 -29.18 26.78
CA THR A 805 -2.45 -28.76 28.07
C THR A 805 -3.04 -27.35 27.93
N ALA A 806 -4.28 -27.24 27.44
CA ALA A 806 -5.20 -26.14 27.78
C ALA A 806 -6.63 -26.45 27.28
N ALA A 807 -7.30 -27.40 27.93
CA ALA A 807 -8.75 -27.42 27.97
C ALA A 807 -9.15 -27.83 29.39
N PRO A 808 -9.87 -26.99 30.16
CA PRO A 808 -10.49 -27.47 31.38
C PRO A 808 -11.63 -28.39 30.96
N GLU A 809 -11.54 -29.67 31.32
CA GLU A 809 -12.67 -30.59 31.32
C GLU A 809 -13.81 -29.94 32.11
N ARG A 810 -14.81 -29.40 31.40
CA ARG A 810 -16.15 -29.29 31.95
C ARG A 810 -16.67 -30.72 32.07
N ASN A 811 -16.68 -31.21 33.30
CA ASN A 811 -17.41 -32.43 33.65
C ASN A 811 -18.92 -32.21 33.49
N PRO A 812 -19.70 -33.30 33.29
CA PRO A 812 -21.08 -33.25 32.80
C PRO A 812 -22.07 -32.50 33.69
#